data_AF-S9P5I2-F1
#
_entry.id   AF-S9P5I2-F1
#
_cell.length_a   1.000
_cell.length_b   1.000
_cell.length_c   1.000
_cell.angle_alpha   90.00
_cell.angle_beta   90.00
_cell.angle_gamma   90.00
#
_symmetry.space_group_name_H-M   'P 1'
#
loop_
_entity.id
_entity.type
_entity.pdbx_description
1 polymer ?
#
loop_
_entity_poly.entity_id
_entity_poly.type
_entity_poly.pdbx_seq_one_letter_code
_entity_poly.pdbx_strand_id
1 'polypeptide(L)'
;MLLGLVGGAGCARSEQAPTPVEASVEGYWVRPFSRASRLEPCGHGNHVWAWTPQRAGLGLVDADGGELAVKLGDESARVVDVIPSADPERAWVHVEVVSPEAGRANAVYSVDHHGSLQRIDALPSQELVLAPSKGHERLWVVSLFTTKTLWVIDPAGGVEGVPLSIPGQASAAVGRATLVPVGDGRQGWLVLDQNLHQVDLQAKSKFNPRPLSTRNVRELIPTSQAQRVWVVESSGQTAPRLLQTGPEGGAHKKLVPPTPLPDTVQRPVVHQGGDSLWLVVPEPRAAKSPEGSATSPAGFSLKLVTPEGPVGSGVQVEGTPSIEHSPDGAVWARDEHRVYRLGDTGDELARSQAFSDMDALLPVSAEHAWMVSRDGFVRLLSMKGSEKGPALSVTAWVSTGLRAPVARAWDAHGVWFVSDEETRLHRLRLGAEGLSLALVLEGVGLGDVRPISGTERFWISSTPRSYVQAPASEVRRVEVGFEGGAVLERGAEGAVRMTGTPEAGATLSSLEVEWPGLTRAKGLESGLRIEVRDENGQLAGQGLRRFVEPEGLLFQWTEPPGSTEHLYDIQVSSPEVENGSRLTATFRHVPFGVPLLDQVWVRTALACVGLTLLLLLPLVFLRPSAAPRRWLPLLGYSVSLVGAGGSEVLGLLSGLRIHLPTVVGVVSAEVVLCACLGLLSPAVFRKLVFTHPFSWAAAPLLRSPAFRRRFFTTHVRQVRRRVDVASAQANGEVFVDLSAHVVEYAGPGVPPSPSERTAAELCLLLTHERAHLLLQCAGGRGKSALLRQLVRLSLERFEQKPSSPLPVFIDPAAEDLESAAKEALQDLGLPEELRDALLESGDFFLVLDGLTESRVEPEALRRYLEREMGLHAPLLLSARPNEAYRSAMSHALRWMAVEPKRLDEAGLARFQAAYPDEKGQPQVLSGALQRICRGRGADGTYVPLLVRLALRFGGGGVDSVINLYRSVFAGLLKRDPDDAATSEMLAFAETLCLDSYWEHRSRLIVFRDSPDEHKLQGLLDAGLLVPADARPGPVPTHVRFFHDSMQSYLTARALFARYASQARWDCLWRAAAEPGFAREQSDLVTEAGSELFQMCAYVFGYDARLKAELARHLELCAEANDERLTKEDILAAVPVELREMLRRSGRSLGPGALLREATRVCAEHGEGEALFLLYARIAPRVWPWKPDGAEDAPSRTDAA
;
A
#
# COMPACT_ATOMS: atom_id res chain seq x y z
N MET A 1 -24.53 3.87 21.95
CA MET A 1 -25.39 4.80 21.20
C MET A 1 -24.62 5.36 20.01
N LEU A 2 -24.40 4.53 18.99
CA LEU A 2 -23.83 4.92 17.69
C LEU A 2 -24.58 4.08 16.65
N LEU A 3 -25.85 4.41 16.50
CA LEU A 3 -26.73 4.01 15.40
C LEU A 3 -27.45 5.30 15.03
N GLY A 4 -27.12 5.85 13.86
CA GLY A 4 -27.77 7.04 13.34
C GLY A 4 -26.81 8.21 13.11
N LEU A 5 -26.00 8.11 12.05
CA LEU A 5 -25.74 9.22 11.14
C LEU A 5 -25.53 8.61 9.75
N VAL A 6 -26.64 8.54 9.03
CA VAL A 6 -26.75 8.20 7.61
C VAL A 6 -26.48 9.46 6.79
N GLY A 7 -25.81 9.31 5.65
CA GLY A 7 -25.99 10.17 4.48
C GLY A 7 -24.77 11.03 4.13
N GLY A 8 -24.06 10.66 3.07
CA GLY A 8 -23.11 11.58 2.42
C GLY A 8 -21.81 11.00 1.88
N ALA A 9 -21.82 9.82 1.27
CA ALA A 9 -20.78 9.44 0.30
C ALA A 9 -21.40 8.40 -0.65
N GLY A 10 -22.28 8.90 -1.52
CA GLY A 10 -22.80 8.11 -2.62
C GLY A 10 -21.66 7.84 -3.60
N CYS A 11 -21.12 6.61 -3.60
CA CYS A 11 -20.63 6.04 -4.85
C CYS A 11 -21.88 5.75 -5.67
N ALA A 12 -22.18 6.64 -6.61
CA ALA A 12 -23.17 6.39 -7.64
C ALA A 12 -22.77 5.12 -8.40
N ARG A 13 -23.37 3.98 -8.05
CA ARG A 13 -23.50 2.87 -8.98
C ARG A 13 -24.45 3.37 -10.06
N SER A 14 -23.93 3.63 -11.25
CA SER A 14 -24.77 3.85 -12.43
C SER A 14 -25.62 2.60 -12.62
N GLU A 15 -26.94 2.76 -12.55
CA GLU A 15 -27.95 1.77 -12.91
C GLU A 15 -27.97 1.53 -14.44
N GLN A 16 -26.81 1.26 -15.04
CA GLN A 16 -26.74 0.74 -16.41
C GLN A 16 -26.60 -0.78 -16.31
N ALA A 17 -27.52 -1.49 -16.97
CA ALA A 17 -27.43 -2.93 -17.10
C ALA A 17 -26.06 -3.29 -17.71
N PRO A 18 -25.36 -4.31 -17.16
CA PRO A 18 -24.06 -4.69 -17.67
C PRO A 18 -24.16 -5.05 -19.15
N THR A 19 -23.24 -4.51 -19.96
CA THR A 19 -23.13 -4.82 -21.38
C THR A 19 -22.99 -6.34 -21.54
N PRO A 20 -23.81 -7.01 -22.37
CA PRO A 20 -23.70 -8.44 -22.55
C PRO A 20 -22.33 -8.80 -23.15
N VAL A 21 -21.76 -9.93 -22.71
CA VAL A 21 -20.52 -10.43 -23.30
C VAL A 21 -20.81 -10.93 -24.70
N GLU A 22 -20.10 -10.36 -25.67
CA GLU A 22 -20.20 -10.72 -27.08
C GLU A 22 -18.99 -11.57 -27.46
N ALA A 23 -19.17 -12.55 -28.35
CA ALA A 23 -18.05 -13.31 -28.89
C ALA A 23 -18.11 -13.35 -30.42
N SER A 24 -17.02 -12.95 -31.08
CA SER A 24 -16.85 -13.08 -32.52
C SER A 24 -15.67 -13.99 -32.86
N VAL A 25 -15.72 -14.62 -34.02
CA VAL A 25 -14.59 -15.36 -34.57
C VAL A 25 -14.39 -14.86 -36.00
N GLU A 26 -13.18 -14.39 -36.27
CA GLU A 26 -12.83 -13.78 -37.55
C GLU A 26 -11.58 -14.43 -38.15
N GLY A 27 -11.50 -14.38 -39.48
CA GLY A 27 -10.35 -14.85 -40.25
C GLY A 27 -10.58 -16.16 -41.00
N TYR A 28 -9.48 -16.83 -41.31
CA TYR A 28 -9.45 -18.01 -42.17
C TYR A 28 -8.40 -19.00 -41.68
N TRP A 29 -8.62 -20.28 -41.99
CA TRP A 29 -7.63 -21.32 -41.73
C TRP A 29 -7.25 -22.02 -43.04
N VAL A 30 -5.98 -22.39 -43.13
CA VAL A 30 -5.37 -23.01 -44.30
C VAL A 30 -4.97 -24.45 -43.98
N ARG A 31 -5.30 -25.39 -44.88
CA ARG A 31 -4.87 -26.79 -44.82
C ARG A 31 -3.88 -27.10 -45.94
N PRO A 32 -2.59 -27.30 -45.63
CA PRO A 32 -1.60 -27.72 -46.63
C PRO A 32 -1.82 -29.16 -47.09
N PHE A 33 -1.65 -29.42 -48.39
CA PHE A 33 -1.64 -30.74 -49.01
C PHE A 33 -0.55 -30.82 -50.11
N SER A 34 0.10 -31.99 -50.20
CA SER A 34 1.19 -32.37 -51.13
C SER A 34 2.28 -31.30 -51.42
N ARG A 35 3.29 -31.65 -52.23
CA ARG A 35 4.29 -30.69 -52.78
C ARG A 35 4.07 -30.46 -54.27
N ALA A 36 2.81 -30.22 -54.66
CA ALA A 36 2.41 -30.00 -56.05
C ALA A 36 2.66 -28.55 -56.49
N SER A 37 2.99 -28.36 -57.77
CA SER A 37 3.19 -27.03 -58.39
C SER A 37 2.10 -26.68 -59.41
N ARG A 38 1.24 -27.65 -59.76
CA ARG A 38 0.09 -27.50 -60.65
C ARG A 38 -1.14 -28.16 -60.02
N LEU A 39 -2.29 -27.56 -60.23
CA LEU A 39 -3.58 -28.09 -59.81
C LEU A 39 -4.66 -27.85 -60.86
N GLU A 40 -5.58 -28.80 -61.00
CA GLU A 40 -6.73 -28.71 -61.92
C GLU A 40 -7.98 -29.25 -61.23
N PRO A 41 -9.02 -28.43 -60.96
CA PRO A 41 -10.24 -28.88 -60.29
C PRO A 41 -11.00 -29.93 -61.12
N CYS A 42 -11.58 -30.91 -60.45
CA CYS A 42 -12.59 -31.77 -61.09
C CYS A 42 -13.82 -30.93 -61.46
N GLY A 43 -14.57 -31.35 -62.49
CA GLY A 43 -15.74 -30.59 -62.96
C GLY A 43 -16.84 -30.41 -61.91
N HIS A 44 -16.90 -31.28 -60.90
CA HIS A 44 -17.81 -31.15 -59.75
C HIS A 44 -17.29 -30.24 -58.62
N GLY A 45 -16.05 -29.73 -58.68
CA GLY A 45 -15.47 -28.77 -57.74
C GLY A 45 -14.95 -29.33 -56.40
N ASN A 46 -15.52 -30.42 -55.89
CA ASN A 46 -15.14 -31.03 -54.60
C ASN A 46 -13.78 -31.74 -54.53
N HIS A 47 -13.10 -31.93 -55.67
CA HIS A 47 -11.79 -32.57 -55.72
C HIS A 47 -10.89 -31.78 -56.67
N VAL A 48 -9.58 -31.88 -56.48
CA VAL A 48 -8.57 -31.28 -57.34
C VAL A 48 -7.48 -32.28 -57.69
N TRP A 49 -7.13 -32.35 -58.97
CA TRP A 49 -5.95 -33.05 -59.46
C TRP A 49 -4.71 -32.21 -59.16
N ALA A 50 -3.71 -32.79 -58.51
CA ALA A 50 -2.49 -32.10 -58.12
C ALA A 50 -1.26 -32.86 -58.61
N TRP A 51 -0.36 -32.19 -59.34
CA TRP A 51 0.87 -32.80 -59.87
C TRP A 51 2.04 -31.82 -59.92
N THR A 52 3.22 -32.34 -60.25
CA THR A 52 4.42 -31.54 -60.51
C THR A 52 5.06 -32.03 -61.80
N PRO A 53 5.22 -31.18 -62.84
CA PRO A 53 5.76 -31.62 -64.15
C PRO A 53 7.14 -32.29 -64.11
N GLN A 54 7.89 -32.11 -63.02
CA GLN A 54 9.25 -32.61 -62.85
C GLN A 54 9.36 -33.79 -61.86
N ARG A 55 8.25 -34.22 -61.25
CA ARG A 55 8.21 -35.34 -60.29
C ARG A 55 7.20 -36.39 -60.73
N ALA A 56 7.47 -37.64 -60.39
CA ALA A 56 6.52 -38.72 -60.64
C ALA A 56 5.31 -38.61 -59.70
N GLY A 57 4.14 -38.96 -60.21
CA GLY A 57 2.89 -39.09 -59.43
C GLY A 57 1.82 -38.03 -59.73
N LEU A 58 0.57 -38.46 -59.57
CA LEU A 58 -0.64 -37.65 -59.61
C LEU A 58 -1.35 -37.81 -58.27
N GLY A 59 -1.76 -36.72 -57.63
CA GLY A 59 -2.59 -36.72 -56.44
C GLY A 59 -4.01 -36.28 -56.74
N LEU A 60 -4.98 -36.87 -56.06
CA LEU A 60 -6.35 -36.37 -55.99
C LEU A 60 -6.62 -35.87 -54.57
N VAL A 61 -7.08 -34.64 -54.43
CA VAL A 61 -7.31 -34.02 -53.12
C VAL A 61 -8.76 -33.62 -52.97
N ASP A 62 -9.41 -34.04 -51.88
CA ASP A 62 -10.79 -33.67 -51.54
C ASP A 62 -10.89 -32.25 -50.95
N ALA A 63 -12.09 -31.66 -50.99
CA ALA A 63 -12.36 -30.30 -50.52
C ALA A 63 -12.10 -30.08 -49.02
N ASP A 64 -11.88 -31.15 -48.26
CA ASP A 64 -11.43 -31.06 -46.88
C ASP A 64 -9.90 -31.09 -46.79
N GLY A 65 -9.15 -31.40 -47.85
CA GLY A 65 -7.69 -31.50 -47.95
C GLY A 65 -7.14 -32.91 -47.70
N GLY A 66 -7.97 -33.95 -47.81
CA GLY A 66 -7.57 -35.36 -47.82
C GLY A 66 -6.96 -35.74 -49.17
N GLU A 67 -5.83 -36.44 -49.16
CA GLU A 67 -5.07 -36.75 -50.38
C GLU A 67 -5.10 -38.26 -50.66
N LEU A 68 -5.42 -38.61 -51.91
CA LEU A 68 -5.35 -39.94 -52.47
C LEU A 68 -4.27 -39.94 -53.58
N ALA A 69 -3.20 -40.70 -53.38
CA ALA A 69 -2.15 -40.85 -54.39
C ALA A 69 -2.59 -41.80 -55.51
N VAL A 70 -2.53 -41.34 -56.77
CA VAL A 70 -2.86 -42.11 -57.96
C VAL A 70 -1.59 -42.73 -58.57
N LYS A 71 -1.56 -44.05 -58.74
CA LYS A 71 -0.38 -44.80 -59.21
C LYS A 71 -0.35 -44.94 -60.74
N LEU A 72 0.58 -44.27 -61.41
CA LEU A 72 0.72 -44.23 -62.89
C LEU A 72 1.37 -45.48 -63.52
N GLY A 73 1.58 -46.55 -62.75
CA GLY A 73 2.13 -47.84 -63.23
C GLY A 73 3.65 -47.88 -63.42
N ASP A 74 4.30 -46.79 -63.82
CA ASP A 74 5.77 -46.65 -63.96
C ASP A 74 6.30 -45.55 -63.02
N GLU A 75 7.34 -45.83 -62.24
CA GLU A 75 7.93 -44.88 -61.29
C GLU A 75 8.67 -43.71 -61.98
N SER A 76 9.02 -43.87 -63.26
CA SER A 76 9.66 -42.84 -64.08
C SER A 76 8.66 -41.98 -64.87
N ALA A 77 7.35 -42.30 -64.80
CA ALA A 77 6.28 -41.56 -65.43
C ALA A 77 6.10 -40.17 -64.80
N ARG A 78 6.18 -39.13 -65.63
CA ARG A 78 5.95 -37.74 -65.24
C ARG A 78 4.66 -37.25 -65.87
N VAL A 79 3.79 -36.66 -65.06
CA VAL A 79 2.57 -36.02 -65.57
C VAL A 79 2.96 -34.70 -66.23
N VAL A 80 2.74 -34.60 -67.54
CA VAL A 80 2.97 -33.38 -68.31
C VAL A 80 1.80 -32.44 -68.08
N ASP A 81 0.58 -32.94 -68.29
CA ASP A 81 -0.64 -32.15 -68.21
C ASP A 81 -1.84 -33.00 -67.76
N VAL A 82 -2.84 -32.34 -67.16
CA VAL A 82 -4.13 -32.93 -66.79
C VAL A 82 -5.23 -32.09 -67.42
N ILE A 83 -5.94 -32.68 -68.38
CA ILE A 83 -6.98 -32.02 -69.16
C ILE A 83 -8.34 -32.54 -68.66
N PRO A 84 -9.20 -31.72 -68.02
CA PRO A 84 -10.50 -32.19 -67.57
C PRO A 84 -11.37 -32.58 -68.76
N SER A 85 -12.25 -33.55 -68.61
CA SER A 85 -13.22 -33.93 -69.65
C SER A 85 -14.59 -33.28 -69.39
N ALA A 86 -15.50 -33.38 -70.37
CA ALA A 86 -16.91 -32.97 -70.17
C ALA A 86 -17.64 -33.82 -69.13
N ASP A 87 -17.14 -35.03 -68.82
CA ASP A 87 -17.59 -35.78 -67.65
C ASP A 87 -16.91 -35.17 -66.40
N PRO A 88 -17.68 -34.58 -65.47
CA PRO A 88 -17.14 -33.87 -64.32
C PRO A 88 -16.34 -34.76 -63.36
N GLU A 89 -16.46 -36.08 -63.49
CA GLU A 89 -15.74 -37.07 -62.70
C GLU A 89 -14.46 -37.58 -63.37
N ARG A 90 -14.17 -37.17 -64.61
CA ARG A 90 -13.04 -37.70 -65.39
C ARG A 90 -12.12 -36.64 -65.96
N ALA A 91 -10.85 -37.00 -66.13
CA ALA A 91 -9.85 -36.21 -66.84
C ALA A 91 -8.98 -37.09 -67.75
N TRP A 92 -8.35 -36.48 -68.74
CA TRP A 92 -7.27 -37.07 -69.53
C TRP A 92 -5.92 -36.62 -68.98
N VAL A 93 -5.06 -37.57 -68.63
CA VAL A 93 -3.73 -37.33 -68.07
C VAL A 93 -2.70 -37.62 -69.15
N HIS A 94 -1.96 -36.59 -69.58
CA HIS A 94 -0.83 -36.74 -70.48
C HIS A 94 0.43 -37.01 -69.68
N VAL A 95 1.04 -38.15 -69.94
CA VAL A 95 2.20 -38.67 -69.23
C VAL A 95 3.38 -38.81 -70.18
N GLU A 96 4.55 -38.35 -69.75
CA GLU A 96 5.84 -38.59 -70.40
C GLU A 96 6.64 -39.56 -69.54
N VAL A 97 7.04 -40.70 -70.12
CA VAL A 97 7.94 -41.67 -69.53
C VAL A 97 9.32 -41.44 -70.14
N VAL A 98 10.29 -41.08 -69.30
CA VAL A 98 11.67 -40.82 -69.73
C VAL A 98 12.52 -42.04 -69.39
N SER A 99 12.79 -42.88 -70.39
CA SER A 99 13.69 -44.04 -70.24
C SER A 99 15.10 -43.71 -70.74
N PRO A 100 16.17 -44.09 -70.01
CA PRO A 100 17.55 -43.92 -70.46
C PRO A 100 17.87 -44.65 -71.78
N GLU A 101 17.17 -45.76 -72.09
CA GLU A 101 17.49 -46.64 -73.23
C GLU A 101 16.58 -46.41 -74.46
N ALA A 102 15.34 -45.93 -74.27
CA ALA A 102 14.31 -45.85 -75.32
C ALA A 102 13.90 -44.41 -75.73
N GLY A 103 14.46 -43.38 -75.10
CA GLY A 103 14.08 -41.99 -75.32
C GLY A 103 12.78 -41.59 -74.59
N ARG A 104 12.16 -40.49 -75.04
CA ARG A 104 10.91 -39.96 -74.47
C ARG A 104 9.70 -40.68 -75.06
N ALA A 105 8.92 -41.34 -74.22
CA ALA A 105 7.66 -41.96 -74.61
C ALA A 105 6.48 -41.19 -74.00
N ASN A 106 5.44 -40.94 -74.78
CA ASN A 106 4.21 -40.26 -74.37
C ASN A 106 3.07 -41.28 -74.26
N ALA A 107 2.21 -41.11 -73.25
CA ALA A 107 0.98 -41.87 -73.07
C ALA A 107 -0.13 -40.95 -72.58
N VAL A 108 -1.38 -41.32 -72.89
CA VAL A 108 -2.57 -40.62 -72.38
C VAL A 108 -3.41 -41.63 -71.60
N TYR A 109 -3.83 -41.24 -70.41
CA TYR A 109 -4.70 -42.02 -69.54
C TYR A 109 -6.03 -41.29 -69.33
N SER A 110 -7.13 -42.01 -69.21
CA SER A 110 -8.34 -41.50 -68.57
C SER A 110 -8.26 -41.81 -67.08
N VAL A 111 -8.53 -40.82 -66.23
CA VAL A 111 -8.58 -40.96 -64.76
C VAL A 111 -9.95 -40.54 -64.25
N ASP A 112 -10.52 -41.30 -63.30
CA ASP A 112 -11.76 -40.92 -62.60
C ASP A 112 -11.49 -40.34 -61.21
N HIS A 113 -12.49 -39.69 -60.61
CA HIS A 113 -12.42 -39.09 -59.27
C HIS A 113 -12.24 -40.09 -58.11
N HIS A 114 -12.08 -41.38 -58.38
CA HIS A 114 -11.67 -42.40 -57.41
C HIS A 114 -10.19 -42.80 -57.56
N GLY A 115 -9.48 -42.20 -58.51
CA GLY A 115 -8.08 -42.50 -58.81
C GLY A 115 -7.89 -43.74 -59.68
N SER A 116 -8.95 -44.23 -60.34
CA SER A 116 -8.85 -45.33 -61.30
C SER A 116 -8.29 -44.84 -62.63
N LEU A 117 -7.25 -45.51 -63.14
CA LEU A 117 -6.57 -45.15 -64.38
C LEU A 117 -6.82 -46.17 -65.50
N GLN A 118 -7.14 -45.67 -66.69
CA GLN A 118 -7.27 -46.46 -67.92
C GLN A 118 -6.40 -45.88 -69.03
N ARG A 119 -5.41 -46.65 -69.51
CA ARG A 119 -4.52 -46.24 -70.61
C ARG A 119 -5.26 -46.26 -71.94
N ILE A 120 -5.00 -45.27 -72.80
CA ILE A 120 -5.54 -45.19 -74.16
C ILE A 120 -4.52 -45.79 -75.14
N ASP A 121 -4.59 -47.11 -75.36
CA ASP A 121 -3.59 -47.87 -76.13
C ASP A 121 -3.55 -47.58 -77.64
N ALA A 122 -4.58 -46.94 -78.19
CA ALA A 122 -4.69 -46.63 -79.62
C ALA A 122 -3.72 -45.51 -80.10
N LEU A 123 -3.07 -44.80 -79.18
CA LEU A 123 -2.17 -43.68 -79.47
C LEU A 123 -0.71 -44.15 -79.61
N PRO A 124 0.08 -43.52 -80.51
CA PRO A 124 1.51 -43.80 -80.62
C PRO A 124 2.27 -43.21 -79.43
N SER A 125 3.43 -43.78 -79.14
CA SER A 125 4.25 -43.38 -77.98
C SER A 125 5.17 -42.18 -78.24
N GLN A 126 5.21 -41.58 -79.43
CA GLN A 126 6.19 -40.54 -79.78
C GLN A 126 5.52 -39.20 -80.07
N GLU A 127 6.02 -38.14 -79.41
CA GLU A 127 5.66 -36.71 -79.51
C GLU A 127 4.20 -36.43 -79.91
N LEU A 128 3.34 -36.33 -78.89
CA LEU A 128 1.91 -36.06 -79.05
C LEU A 128 1.61 -34.56 -78.89
N VAL A 129 0.79 -34.02 -79.78
CA VAL A 129 0.13 -32.71 -79.62
C VAL A 129 -1.33 -32.99 -79.29
N LEU A 130 -1.81 -32.43 -78.18
CA LEU A 130 -3.16 -32.62 -77.68
C LEU A 130 -3.91 -31.28 -77.68
N ALA A 131 -5.17 -31.27 -78.07
CA ALA A 131 -6.04 -30.10 -77.99
C ALA A 131 -7.48 -30.51 -77.64
N PRO A 132 -8.03 -30.07 -76.49
CA PRO A 132 -9.42 -30.33 -76.14
C PRO A 132 -10.38 -29.44 -76.94
N SER A 133 -11.58 -29.93 -77.20
CA SER A 133 -12.67 -29.15 -77.78
C SER A 133 -13.26 -28.14 -76.78
N LYS A 134 -14.02 -27.16 -77.27
CA LYS A 134 -14.67 -26.16 -76.42
C LYS A 134 -15.74 -26.85 -75.56
N GLY A 135 -15.55 -26.86 -74.23
CA GLY A 135 -16.37 -27.64 -73.30
C GLY A 135 -15.86 -29.06 -73.02
N HIS A 136 -14.69 -29.42 -73.55
CA HIS A 136 -13.95 -30.64 -73.26
C HIS A 136 -14.71 -31.93 -73.59
N GLU A 137 -15.59 -31.88 -74.60
CA GLU A 137 -16.35 -33.04 -75.05
C GLU A 137 -15.50 -34.02 -75.87
N ARG A 138 -14.40 -33.56 -76.47
CA ARG A 138 -13.49 -34.39 -77.26
C ARG A 138 -12.06 -33.90 -77.12
N LEU A 139 -11.09 -34.81 -77.13
CA LEU A 139 -9.67 -34.51 -77.16
C LEU A 139 -9.08 -34.92 -78.51
N TRP A 140 -8.58 -33.95 -79.26
CA TRP A 140 -7.87 -34.18 -80.52
C TRP A 140 -6.40 -34.43 -80.23
N VAL A 141 -5.84 -35.49 -80.82
CA VAL A 141 -4.45 -35.90 -80.64
C VAL A 141 -3.82 -36.21 -81.98
N VAL A 142 -2.62 -35.69 -82.23
CA VAL A 142 -1.80 -36.05 -83.40
C VAL A 142 -0.36 -36.29 -82.97
N SER A 143 0.35 -37.18 -83.67
CA SER A 143 1.78 -37.44 -83.43
C SER A 143 2.62 -36.70 -84.46
N LEU A 144 3.59 -35.90 -84.02
CA LEU A 144 4.49 -35.15 -84.89
C LEU A 144 5.40 -36.06 -85.73
N PHE A 145 5.67 -37.27 -85.22
CA PHE A 145 6.61 -38.20 -85.85
C PHE A 145 5.96 -39.02 -86.99
N THR A 146 4.69 -39.39 -86.84
CA THR A 146 4.02 -40.30 -87.78
C THR A 146 2.84 -39.71 -88.55
N THR A 147 2.27 -38.56 -88.12
CA THR A 147 1.18 -37.73 -88.74
C THR A 147 0.22 -38.41 -89.73
N LYS A 148 -0.07 -39.71 -89.56
CA LYS A 148 -0.92 -40.51 -90.45
C LYS A 148 -2.37 -40.51 -90.00
N THR A 149 -2.61 -40.22 -88.73
CA THR A 149 -3.92 -40.31 -88.11
C THR A 149 -4.09 -39.16 -87.12
N LEU A 150 -5.24 -38.50 -87.17
CA LEU A 150 -5.77 -37.68 -86.09
C LEU A 150 -6.63 -38.58 -85.21
N TRP A 151 -6.30 -38.71 -83.94
CA TRP A 151 -7.10 -39.45 -82.98
C TRP A 151 -8.03 -38.48 -82.25
N VAL A 152 -9.30 -38.85 -82.14
CA VAL A 152 -10.32 -38.09 -81.43
C VAL A 152 -10.84 -38.97 -80.30
N ILE A 153 -10.71 -38.47 -79.07
CA ILE A 153 -11.05 -39.21 -77.85
C ILE A 153 -12.28 -38.58 -77.23
N ASP A 154 -13.30 -39.38 -76.93
CA ASP A 154 -14.50 -38.94 -76.20
C ASP A 154 -14.31 -38.98 -74.66
N PRO A 155 -15.22 -38.41 -73.86
CA PRO A 155 -15.05 -38.34 -72.40
C PRO A 155 -15.09 -39.71 -71.72
N ALA A 156 -15.72 -40.70 -72.37
CA ALA A 156 -15.77 -42.08 -71.89
C ALA A 156 -14.48 -42.87 -72.21
N GLY A 157 -13.55 -42.29 -72.96
CA GLY A 157 -12.29 -42.91 -73.38
C GLY A 157 -12.37 -43.67 -74.71
N GLY A 158 -13.47 -43.55 -75.45
CA GLY A 158 -13.61 -44.06 -76.81
C GLY A 158 -12.69 -43.31 -77.78
N VAL A 159 -12.02 -44.04 -78.67
CA VAL A 159 -11.05 -43.46 -79.63
C VAL A 159 -11.51 -43.67 -81.07
N GLU A 160 -11.60 -42.59 -81.82
CA GLU A 160 -11.84 -42.58 -83.26
C GLU A 160 -10.59 -42.11 -84.01
N GLY A 161 -10.07 -42.92 -84.93
CA GLY A 161 -8.92 -42.56 -85.78
C GLY A 161 -9.35 -42.03 -87.15
N VAL A 162 -8.96 -40.81 -87.48
CA VAL A 162 -9.19 -40.19 -88.79
C VAL A 162 -7.90 -40.22 -89.61
N PRO A 163 -7.83 -40.97 -90.73
CA PRO A 163 -6.63 -41.05 -91.54
C PRO A 163 -6.36 -39.73 -92.31
N LEU A 164 -5.15 -39.21 -92.18
CA LEU A 164 -4.66 -37.97 -92.79
C LEU A 164 -3.89 -38.28 -94.09
N SER A 165 -4.58 -38.80 -95.10
CA SER A 165 -3.94 -39.21 -96.37
C SER A 165 -3.77 -38.03 -97.34
N ILE A 166 -2.60 -37.39 -97.37
CA ILE A 166 -2.29 -36.27 -98.30
C ILE A 166 -1.60 -36.81 -99.58
N PRO A 167 -2.16 -36.62 -100.80
CA PRO A 167 -1.56 -37.08 -102.05
C PRO A 167 -0.17 -36.46 -102.29
N GLY A 168 0.84 -37.30 -102.51
CA GLY A 168 2.21 -36.87 -102.86
C GLY A 168 3.17 -36.67 -101.68
N GLN A 169 2.72 -36.79 -100.43
CA GLN A 169 3.59 -36.80 -99.24
C GLN A 169 3.88 -38.24 -98.78
N ALA A 170 5.08 -38.73 -99.04
CA ALA A 170 5.57 -39.99 -98.49
C ALA A 170 6.13 -39.77 -97.08
N SER A 171 5.33 -40.06 -96.04
CA SER A 171 5.74 -40.38 -94.67
C SER A 171 6.95 -39.60 -94.09
N ALA A 172 6.94 -38.27 -94.11
CA ALA A 172 7.94 -37.44 -93.44
C ALA A 172 7.37 -36.88 -92.13
N ALA A 173 8.20 -36.83 -91.07
CA ALA A 173 7.86 -36.18 -89.81
C ALA A 173 7.51 -34.70 -90.05
N VAL A 174 6.50 -34.21 -89.34
CA VAL A 174 6.01 -32.82 -89.45
C VAL A 174 6.64 -32.04 -88.31
N GLY A 175 7.32 -30.93 -88.64
CA GLY A 175 8.03 -30.11 -87.66
C GLY A 175 7.10 -29.31 -86.75
N ARG A 176 5.85 -29.06 -87.18
CA ARG A 176 4.85 -28.36 -86.37
C ARG A 176 3.43 -28.82 -86.69
N ALA A 177 2.66 -29.20 -85.68
CA ALA A 177 1.22 -29.39 -85.78
C ALA A 177 0.47 -28.40 -84.89
N THR A 178 -0.67 -27.90 -85.34
CA THR A 178 -1.59 -27.11 -84.51
C THR A 178 -3.00 -27.64 -84.70
N LEU A 179 -3.64 -27.98 -83.59
CA LEU A 179 -4.98 -28.57 -83.53
C LEU A 179 -5.94 -27.52 -82.98
N VAL A 180 -7.03 -27.25 -83.71
CA VAL A 180 -8.08 -26.32 -83.28
C VAL A 180 -9.44 -26.99 -83.49
N PRO A 181 -9.88 -27.86 -82.56
CA PRO A 181 -11.25 -28.34 -82.54
C PRO A 181 -12.24 -27.18 -82.35
N VAL A 182 -13.37 -27.23 -83.03
CA VAL A 182 -14.44 -26.21 -82.97
C VAL A 182 -15.65 -26.78 -82.26
N GLY A 183 -16.26 -26.01 -81.36
CA GLY A 183 -17.44 -26.42 -80.60
C GLY A 183 -17.19 -27.72 -79.83
N ASP A 184 -18.06 -28.72 -80.05
CA ASP A 184 -17.99 -30.06 -79.46
C ASP A 184 -16.79 -30.91 -79.92
N GLY A 185 -16.00 -30.41 -80.88
CA GLY A 185 -14.84 -31.10 -81.43
C GLY A 185 -15.16 -32.14 -82.50
N ARG A 186 -16.38 -32.13 -83.05
CA ARG A 186 -16.70 -32.94 -84.25
C ARG A 186 -16.20 -32.32 -85.54
N GLN A 187 -15.88 -31.03 -85.53
CA GLN A 187 -15.29 -30.32 -86.65
C GLN A 187 -14.12 -29.48 -86.14
N GLY A 188 -13.21 -29.11 -87.03
CA GLY A 188 -12.14 -28.21 -86.69
C GLY A 188 -11.02 -28.14 -87.70
N TRP A 189 -9.95 -27.49 -87.28
CA TRP A 189 -8.86 -27.07 -88.14
C TRP A 189 -7.57 -27.71 -87.70
N LEU A 190 -6.79 -28.11 -88.69
CA LEU A 190 -5.51 -28.78 -88.52
C LEU A 190 -4.47 -28.04 -89.37
N VAL A 191 -3.43 -27.51 -88.72
CA VAL A 191 -2.25 -26.99 -89.41
C VAL A 191 -1.17 -28.05 -89.34
N LEU A 192 -0.67 -28.49 -90.50
CA LEU A 192 0.50 -29.35 -90.63
C LEU A 192 1.60 -28.55 -91.32
N ASP A 193 2.69 -28.28 -90.59
CA ASP A 193 3.79 -27.37 -90.88
C ASP A 193 3.34 -25.94 -91.19
N GLN A 194 2.85 -25.71 -92.41
CA GLN A 194 2.42 -24.42 -92.94
C GLN A 194 1.08 -24.48 -93.69
N ASN A 195 0.51 -25.68 -93.85
CA ASN A 195 -0.70 -25.92 -94.63
C ASN A 195 -1.91 -26.06 -93.72
N LEU A 196 -2.98 -25.35 -94.07
CA LEU A 196 -4.26 -25.40 -93.37
C LEU A 196 -5.17 -26.47 -93.99
N HIS A 197 -5.62 -27.38 -93.13
CA HIS A 197 -6.57 -28.43 -93.46
C HIS A 197 -7.81 -28.35 -92.57
N GLN A 198 -8.90 -28.89 -93.09
CA GLN A 198 -10.16 -28.99 -92.37
C GLN A 198 -10.52 -30.44 -92.11
N VAL A 199 -11.03 -30.69 -90.90
CA VAL A 199 -11.52 -31.98 -90.45
C VAL A 199 -13.00 -31.83 -90.07
N ASP A 200 -13.84 -32.72 -90.60
CA ASP A 200 -15.26 -32.81 -90.27
C ASP A 200 -15.64 -34.27 -90.05
N LEU A 201 -15.74 -34.68 -88.79
CA LEU A 201 -16.03 -36.07 -88.40
C LEU A 201 -17.42 -36.55 -88.87
N GLN A 202 -18.31 -35.63 -89.23
CA GLN A 202 -19.66 -35.95 -89.72
C GLN A 202 -19.70 -36.10 -91.26
N ALA A 203 -18.70 -35.60 -91.98
CA ALA A 203 -18.64 -35.71 -93.43
C ALA A 203 -18.30 -37.15 -93.88
N LYS A 204 -18.78 -37.53 -95.08
CA LYS A 204 -18.45 -38.83 -95.70
C LYS A 204 -16.94 -39.01 -95.90
N SER A 205 -16.23 -37.92 -96.18
CA SER A 205 -14.77 -37.83 -96.16
C SER A 205 -14.38 -36.92 -95.01
N LYS A 206 -13.91 -37.53 -93.91
CA LYS A 206 -13.68 -36.82 -92.63
C LYS A 206 -12.50 -35.84 -92.65
N PHE A 207 -11.62 -35.97 -93.64
CA PHE A 207 -10.45 -35.13 -93.83
C PHE A 207 -10.35 -34.73 -95.30
N ASN A 208 -10.22 -33.43 -95.58
CA ASN A 208 -9.95 -32.94 -96.93
C ASN A 208 -8.44 -32.85 -97.19
N PRO A 209 -7.88 -33.67 -98.09
CA PRO A 209 -6.44 -33.71 -98.30
C PRO A 209 -5.88 -32.54 -99.12
N ARG A 210 -6.74 -31.73 -99.76
CA ARG A 210 -6.29 -30.54 -100.48
C ARG A 210 -6.13 -29.40 -99.48
N PRO A 211 -4.91 -28.85 -99.30
CA PRO A 211 -4.72 -27.71 -98.41
C PRO A 211 -5.44 -26.49 -98.98
N LEU A 212 -5.96 -25.64 -98.10
CA LEU A 212 -6.50 -24.33 -98.47
C LEU A 212 -5.35 -23.41 -98.92
N SER A 213 -5.64 -22.39 -99.73
CA SER A 213 -4.64 -21.51 -100.38
C SER A 213 -3.74 -20.71 -99.41
N THR A 214 -4.09 -20.69 -98.13
CA THR A 214 -3.45 -19.94 -97.03
C THR A 214 -2.16 -20.62 -96.56
N ARG A 215 -1.03 -19.89 -96.47
CA ARG A 215 0.29 -20.40 -96.07
C ARG A 215 0.91 -19.52 -94.97
N ASN A 216 1.86 -20.05 -94.20
CA ASN A 216 2.50 -19.33 -93.08
C ASN A 216 1.53 -18.90 -91.96
N VAL A 217 0.65 -19.82 -91.57
CA VAL A 217 -0.30 -19.64 -90.46
C VAL A 217 0.46 -19.40 -89.14
N ARG A 218 0.26 -18.23 -88.53
CA ARG A 218 0.76 -17.89 -87.19
C ARG A 218 -0.21 -18.33 -86.12
N GLU A 219 -1.49 -18.02 -86.33
CA GLU A 219 -2.58 -18.22 -85.38
C GLU A 219 -3.87 -18.52 -86.15
N LEU A 220 -4.69 -19.40 -85.58
CA LEU A 220 -6.03 -19.73 -86.07
C LEU A 220 -7.04 -19.34 -85.00
N ILE A 221 -8.05 -18.59 -85.41
CA ILE A 221 -9.18 -18.24 -84.55
C ILE A 221 -10.43 -18.89 -85.15
N PRO A 222 -11.02 -19.91 -84.49
CA PRO A 222 -12.20 -20.58 -84.99
C PRO A 222 -13.40 -19.64 -84.96
N THR A 223 -14.32 -19.80 -85.93
CA THR A 223 -15.60 -19.07 -85.96
C THR A 223 -16.74 -19.96 -85.45
N SER A 224 -17.94 -19.41 -85.22
CA SER A 224 -19.11 -20.22 -84.85
C SER A 224 -19.51 -21.17 -85.98
N GLN A 225 -19.23 -20.77 -87.22
CA GLN A 225 -19.30 -21.65 -88.38
C GLN A 225 -18.02 -22.49 -88.45
N ALA A 226 -18.09 -23.76 -88.07
CA ALA A 226 -16.94 -24.66 -88.11
C ALA A 226 -16.31 -24.86 -89.50
N GLN A 227 -16.97 -24.39 -90.56
CA GLN A 227 -16.47 -24.33 -91.93
C GLN A 227 -15.66 -23.07 -92.27
N ARG A 228 -15.59 -22.10 -91.36
CA ARG A 228 -14.78 -20.87 -91.52
C ARG A 228 -13.81 -20.70 -90.36
N VAL A 229 -12.64 -20.14 -90.67
CA VAL A 229 -11.61 -19.81 -89.69
C VAL A 229 -10.94 -18.49 -90.05
N TRP A 230 -10.64 -17.71 -89.04
CA TRP A 230 -9.76 -16.55 -89.17
C TRP A 230 -8.32 -17.01 -89.05
N VAL A 231 -7.49 -16.58 -90.00
CA VAL A 231 -6.08 -16.93 -90.09
C VAL A 231 -5.27 -15.66 -89.99
N VAL A 232 -4.35 -15.64 -89.01
CA VAL A 232 -3.31 -14.61 -88.94
C VAL A 232 -2.08 -15.16 -89.65
N GLU A 233 -1.73 -14.60 -90.81
CA GLU A 233 -0.55 -14.98 -91.57
C GLU A 233 0.67 -14.14 -91.19
N SER A 234 1.82 -14.80 -91.02
CA SER A 234 3.11 -14.14 -90.87
C SER A 234 3.74 -13.88 -92.25
N SER A 235 3.91 -12.61 -92.62
CA SER A 235 4.72 -12.24 -93.79
C SER A 235 6.10 -11.78 -93.32
N GLY A 236 7.17 -12.44 -93.76
CA GLY A 236 8.52 -12.31 -93.18
C GLY A 236 9.17 -10.91 -93.14
N GLN A 237 8.53 -9.85 -93.66
CA GLN A 237 8.99 -8.45 -93.56
C GLN A 237 7.86 -7.40 -93.47
N THR A 238 6.59 -7.79 -93.35
CA THR A 238 5.43 -6.87 -93.27
C THR A 238 4.54 -7.22 -92.07
N ALA A 239 3.70 -6.29 -91.62
CA ALA A 239 2.76 -6.54 -90.52
C ALA A 239 1.90 -7.79 -90.77
N PRO A 240 1.51 -8.52 -89.71
CA PRO A 240 0.71 -9.73 -89.85
C PRO A 240 -0.63 -9.41 -90.54
N ARG A 241 -1.04 -10.27 -91.46
CA ARG A 241 -2.28 -10.11 -92.23
C ARG A 241 -3.37 -10.99 -91.64
N LEU A 242 -4.58 -10.45 -91.54
CA LEU A 242 -5.76 -11.20 -91.12
C LEU A 242 -6.57 -11.59 -92.37
N LEU A 243 -6.83 -12.89 -92.52
CA LEU A 243 -7.61 -13.46 -93.60
C LEU A 243 -8.72 -14.34 -93.02
N GLN A 244 -9.85 -14.43 -93.71
CA GLN A 244 -10.84 -15.48 -93.43
C GLN A 244 -10.83 -16.49 -94.56
N THR A 245 -10.87 -17.78 -94.24
CA THR A 245 -10.88 -18.85 -95.24
C THR A 245 -11.83 -19.98 -94.85
N GLY A 246 -12.31 -20.73 -95.85
CA GLY A 246 -13.19 -21.89 -95.72
C GLY A 246 -13.22 -22.73 -97.00
N PRO A 247 -13.77 -23.96 -96.96
CA PRO A 247 -13.86 -24.87 -98.10
C PRO A 247 -15.00 -24.47 -99.05
N GLU A 248 -14.90 -23.35 -99.77
CA GLU A 248 -15.93 -23.00 -100.76
C GLU A 248 -15.81 -23.88 -102.02
N GLY A 249 -16.81 -24.73 -102.25
CA GLY A 249 -16.91 -25.57 -103.46
C GLY A 249 -18.34 -25.91 -103.82
N GLY A 250 -18.90 -25.23 -104.83
CA GLY A 250 -20.07 -25.68 -105.59
C GLY A 250 -21.19 -24.64 -105.78
N ALA A 251 -21.12 -23.91 -106.91
CA ALA A 251 -22.22 -23.24 -107.61
C ALA A 251 -23.38 -22.64 -106.77
N HIS A 252 -23.34 -21.33 -106.52
CA HIS A 252 -24.32 -20.34 -107.00
C HIS A 252 -24.18 -19.00 -106.26
N LYS A 253 -24.39 -17.93 -107.04
CA LYS A 253 -24.44 -16.50 -106.69
C LYS A 253 -23.10 -15.80 -106.46
N LYS A 254 -22.77 -14.93 -107.42
CA LYS A 254 -21.88 -13.77 -107.28
C LYS A 254 -22.19 -13.07 -105.96
N LEU A 255 -21.39 -13.31 -104.93
CA LEU A 255 -21.27 -12.38 -103.82
C LEU A 255 -20.34 -11.24 -104.25
N VAL A 256 -20.77 -10.03 -103.90
CA VAL A 256 -20.01 -8.79 -103.93
C VAL A 256 -18.60 -9.04 -103.35
N PRO A 257 -17.52 -8.46 -103.93
CA PRO A 257 -16.19 -8.62 -103.34
C PRO A 257 -16.22 -8.14 -101.87
N PRO A 258 -15.78 -8.95 -100.90
CA PRO A 258 -15.72 -8.49 -99.52
C PRO A 258 -14.82 -7.25 -99.44
N THR A 259 -15.29 -6.27 -98.68
CA THR A 259 -14.53 -5.06 -98.33
C THR A 259 -13.12 -5.48 -97.88
N PRO A 260 -12.03 -4.86 -98.39
CA PRO A 260 -10.68 -5.29 -98.05
C PRO A 260 -10.47 -5.23 -96.53
N LEU A 261 -10.06 -6.35 -95.95
CA LEU A 261 -9.65 -6.44 -94.54
C LEU A 261 -8.43 -5.53 -94.31
N PRO A 262 -8.24 -4.98 -93.09
CA PRO A 262 -7.10 -4.12 -92.81
C PRO A 262 -5.76 -4.85 -93.01
N ASP A 263 -4.85 -4.27 -93.81
CA ASP A 263 -3.53 -4.85 -94.13
C ASP A 263 -2.55 -4.89 -92.93
N THR A 264 -2.87 -4.18 -91.85
CA THR A 264 -2.04 -4.04 -90.64
C THR A 264 -2.90 -4.19 -89.40
N VAL A 265 -2.65 -5.24 -88.62
CA VAL A 265 -3.32 -5.51 -87.34
C VAL A 265 -2.27 -5.73 -86.26
N GLN A 266 -2.41 -5.07 -85.10
CA GLN A 266 -1.51 -5.34 -83.96
C GLN A 266 -1.94 -6.58 -83.17
N ARG A 267 -3.24 -6.72 -82.87
CA ARG A 267 -3.77 -7.87 -82.14
C ARG A 267 -5.28 -8.05 -82.41
N PRO A 268 -5.73 -9.23 -82.89
CA PRO A 268 -7.15 -9.56 -82.94
C PRO A 268 -7.66 -9.98 -81.56
N VAL A 269 -8.81 -9.47 -81.15
CA VAL A 269 -9.53 -9.93 -79.95
C VAL A 269 -10.86 -10.54 -80.39
N VAL A 270 -11.09 -11.78 -79.98
CA VAL A 270 -12.29 -12.52 -80.39
C VAL A 270 -13.54 -11.90 -79.78
N HIS A 271 -14.51 -11.54 -80.63
CA HIS A 271 -15.86 -11.18 -80.20
C HIS A 271 -16.79 -12.38 -80.38
N GLN A 272 -17.65 -12.61 -79.39
CA GLN A 272 -18.74 -13.60 -79.36
C GLN A 272 -18.59 -14.80 -80.31
N GLY A 273 -18.08 -15.93 -79.80
CA GLY A 273 -18.08 -17.20 -80.54
C GLY A 273 -17.13 -17.28 -81.75
N GLY A 274 -16.38 -16.22 -82.07
CA GLY A 274 -15.35 -16.26 -83.12
C GLY A 274 -15.75 -15.69 -84.47
N ASP A 275 -17.02 -15.35 -84.67
CA ASP A 275 -17.50 -14.85 -85.97
C ASP A 275 -17.04 -13.44 -86.27
N SER A 276 -16.71 -12.69 -85.24
CA SER A 276 -16.27 -11.31 -85.36
C SER A 276 -15.08 -11.04 -84.45
N LEU A 277 -14.28 -10.07 -84.84
CA LEU A 277 -13.01 -9.76 -84.20
C LEU A 277 -12.92 -8.26 -83.96
N TRP A 278 -12.62 -7.87 -82.73
CA TRP A 278 -12.18 -6.52 -82.44
C TRP A 278 -10.73 -6.36 -82.86
N LEU A 279 -10.50 -5.42 -83.78
CA LEU A 279 -9.17 -5.10 -84.30
C LEU A 279 -8.78 -3.68 -83.90
N VAL A 280 -7.53 -3.53 -83.45
CA VAL A 280 -6.88 -2.22 -83.30
C VAL A 280 -6.29 -1.83 -84.64
N VAL A 281 -6.88 -0.83 -85.30
CA VAL A 281 -6.48 -0.35 -86.63
C VAL A 281 -5.86 1.05 -86.51
N PRO A 282 -4.64 1.29 -87.03
CA PRO A 282 -4.05 2.63 -87.07
C PRO A 282 -4.79 3.53 -88.07
N GLU A 283 -5.19 4.74 -87.66
CA GLU A 283 -5.82 5.71 -88.57
C GLU A 283 -4.78 6.56 -89.32
N PRO A 284 -5.00 6.87 -90.62
CA PRO A 284 -4.14 7.76 -91.37
C PRO A 284 -4.23 9.19 -90.84
N ARG A 285 -3.09 9.86 -90.65
CA ARG A 285 -3.04 11.28 -90.26
C ARG A 285 -3.82 12.15 -91.26
N ALA A 286 -4.85 12.86 -90.79
CA ALA A 286 -5.57 13.85 -91.59
C ALA A 286 -4.63 14.99 -92.03
N ALA A 287 -4.77 15.42 -93.29
CA ALA A 287 -3.96 16.49 -93.87
C ALA A 287 -4.32 17.87 -93.29
N LYS A 288 -3.30 18.53 -92.74
CA LYS A 288 -3.17 19.92 -92.25
C LYS A 288 -4.35 20.90 -92.50
N SER A 289 -4.93 21.40 -91.42
CA SER A 289 -5.47 22.77 -91.33
C SER A 289 -4.36 23.75 -90.90
N PRO A 290 -4.30 24.98 -91.42
CA PRO A 290 -3.22 25.91 -91.13
C PRO A 290 -3.54 26.70 -89.87
N GLU A 291 -2.95 26.31 -88.73
CA GLU A 291 -2.45 27.16 -87.63
C GLU A 291 -2.27 26.30 -86.36
N GLY A 292 -1.04 26.23 -85.86
CA GLY A 292 -0.72 25.93 -84.45
C GLY A 292 -0.60 24.45 -84.02
N SER A 293 0.62 24.08 -83.61
CA SER A 293 0.98 22.89 -82.81
C SER A 293 1.02 21.53 -83.54
N ALA A 294 2.24 21.12 -83.88
CA ALA A 294 2.58 19.77 -84.30
C ALA A 294 2.93 18.93 -83.07
N THR A 295 2.00 18.08 -82.61
CA THR A 295 2.25 16.79 -81.91
C THR A 295 0.90 16.15 -81.55
N SER A 296 0.21 15.54 -82.51
CA SER A 296 -0.77 14.48 -82.20
C SER A 296 -0.20 13.14 -82.67
N PRO A 297 -0.08 12.14 -81.77
CA PRO A 297 0.27 10.77 -82.17
C PRO A 297 -0.81 10.24 -83.14
N ALA A 298 -0.45 9.30 -84.00
CA ALA A 298 -1.42 8.64 -84.88
C ALA A 298 -2.50 7.99 -84.00
N GLY A 299 -3.77 8.35 -84.20
CA GLY A 299 -4.88 7.77 -83.46
C GLY A 299 -5.09 6.31 -83.86
N PHE A 300 -5.51 5.48 -82.90
CA PHE A 300 -5.96 4.12 -83.18
C PHE A 300 -7.48 4.09 -83.16
N SER A 301 -8.06 3.18 -83.94
CA SER A 301 -9.49 2.90 -83.91
C SER A 301 -9.72 1.44 -83.58
N LEU A 302 -10.62 1.18 -82.63
CA LEU A 302 -11.18 -0.14 -82.36
C LEU A 302 -12.32 -0.38 -83.33
N LYS A 303 -12.17 -1.35 -84.21
CA LYS A 303 -13.21 -1.73 -85.17
C LYS A 303 -13.59 -3.18 -84.98
N LEU A 304 -14.89 -3.44 -84.90
CA LEU A 304 -15.42 -4.80 -84.99
C LEU A 304 -15.40 -5.22 -86.45
N VAL A 305 -14.80 -6.37 -86.74
CA VAL A 305 -14.70 -6.91 -88.09
C VAL A 305 -15.44 -8.22 -88.15
N THR A 306 -16.32 -8.34 -89.14
CA THR A 306 -17.07 -9.55 -89.47
C THR A 306 -16.57 -10.10 -90.82
N PRO A 307 -17.06 -11.28 -91.27
CA PRO A 307 -16.74 -11.83 -92.59
C PRO A 307 -17.00 -10.86 -93.75
N GLU A 308 -17.95 -9.95 -93.58
CA GLU A 308 -18.40 -9.01 -94.61
C GLU A 308 -17.61 -7.68 -94.60
N GLY A 309 -16.75 -7.50 -93.59
CA GLY A 309 -15.94 -6.30 -93.39
C GLY A 309 -16.12 -5.68 -92.00
N PRO A 310 -15.55 -4.47 -91.76
CA PRO A 310 -15.77 -3.73 -90.53
C PRO A 310 -17.25 -3.38 -90.36
N VAL A 311 -17.78 -3.53 -89.15
CA VAL A 311 -19.17 -3.26 -88.78
C VAL A 311 -19.20 -2.17 -87.72
N GLY A 312 -20.17 -1.28 -87.83
CA GLY A 312 -20.32 -0.13 -86.95
C GLY A 312 -19.36 1.01 -87.29
N SER A 313 -19.51 2.09 -86.52
CA SER A 313 -18.69 3.31 -86.63
C SER A 313 -17.26 3.12 -86.10
N GLY A 314 -17.03 2.15 -85.23
CA GLY A 314 -15.78 1.97 -84.51
C GLY A 314 -15.54 3.05 -83.46
N VAL A 315 -14.57 2.82 -82.58
CA VAL A 315 -14.26 3.74 -81.47
C VAL A 315 -12.83 4.25 -81.61
N GLN A 316 -12.66 5.56 -81.72
CA GLN A 316 -11.34 6.17 -81.66
C GLN A 316 -10.81 6.09 -80.24
N VAL A 317 -9.58 5.59 -80.10
CA VAL A 317 -8.92 5.32 -78.83
C VAL A 317 -7.50 5.88 -78.85
N GLU A 318 -7.04 6.28 -77.67
CA GLU A 318 -5.70 6.85 -77.47
C GLU A 318 -4.73 5.78 -76.93
N GLY A 319 -3.52 5.75 -77.49
CA GLY A 319 -2.49 4.79 -77.07
C GLY A 319 -2.81 3.35 -77.44
N THR A 320 -2.46 2.40 -76.56
CA THR A 320 -2.67 0.96 -76.81
C THR A 320 -3.90 0.47 -76.04
N PRO A 321 -5.06 0.32 -76.69
CA PRO A 321 -6.27 -0.09 -76.01
C PRO A 321 -6.20 -1.55 -75.54
N SER A 322 -6.88 -1.87 -74.43
CA SER A 322 -7.13 -3.25 -74.00
C SER A 322 -8.63 -3.54 -74.02
N ILE A 323 -8.99 -4.76 -74.41
CA ILE A 323 -10.38 -5.22 -74.49
C ILE A 323 -10.53 -6.41 -73.55
N GLU A 324 -11.52 -6.33 -72.67
CA GLU A 324 -11.84 -7.33 -71.67
C GLU A 324 -13.31 -7.75 -71.82
N HIS A 325 -13.61 -8.99 -71.48
CA HIS A 325 -14.97 -9.52 -71.49
C HIS A 325 -15.45 -9.77 -70.07
N SER A 326 -16.69 -9.38 -69.76
CA SER A 326 -17.35 -9.82 -68.53
C SER A 326 -17.81 -11.28 -68.64
N PRO A 327 -18.10 -11.96 -67.51
CA PRO A 327 -18.57 -13.34 -67.50
C PRO A 327 -19.83 -13.61 -68.35
N ASP A 328 -20.68 -12.60 -68.53
CA ASP A 328 -21.88 -12.65 -69.38
C ASP A 328 -21.59 -12.35 -70.87
N GLY A 329 -20.32 -12.21 -71.25
CA GLY A 329 -19.88 -12.03 -72.64
C GLY A 329 -19.89 -10.58 -73.13
N ALA A 330 -20.22 -9.60 -72.29
CA ALA A 330 -20.21 -8.20 -72.65
C ALA A 330 -18.78 -7.65 -72.82
N VAL A 331 -18.59 -6.82 -73.85
CA VAL A 331 -17.29 -6.26 -74.25
C VAL A 331 -17.05 -4.89 -73.64
N TRP A 332 -15.93 -4.78 -72.94
CA TRP A 332 -15.46 -3.53 -72.39
C TRP A 332 -14.07 -3.22 -72.95
N ALA A 333 -13.84 -1.97 -73.32
CA ALA A 333 -12.54 -1.52 -73.77
C ALA A 333 -12.05 -0.39 -72.87
N ARG A 334 -10.73 -0.30 -72.70
CA ARG A 334 -10.09 0.89 -72.16
C ARG A 334 -8.99 1.36 -73.07
N ASP A 335 -8.80 2.66 -73.11
CA ASP A 335 -7.62 3.30 -73.70
C ASP A 335 -6.74 3.89 -72.58
N GLU A 336 -5.82 4.81 -72.88
CA GLU A 336 -4.98 5.43 -71.84
C GLU A 336 -5.76 6.28 -70.82
N HIS A 337 -6.95 6.77 -71.18
CA HIS A 337 -7.69 7.77 -70.41
C HIS A 337 -9.15 7.42 -70.16
N ARG A 338 -9.76 6.48 -70.87
CA ARG A 338 -11.21 6.27 -70.88
C ARG A 338 -11.56 4.79 -70.94
N VAL A 339 -12.78 4.51 -70.48
CA VAL A 339 -13.43 3.21 -70.57
C VAL A 339 -14.64 3.33 -71.49
N TYR A 340 -14.83 2.32 -72.32
CA TYR A 340 -15.89 2.22 -73.31
C TYR A 340 -16.64 0.90 -73.12
N ARG A 341 -17.97 0.95 -73.18
CA ARG A 341 -18.80 -0.22 -73.38
C ARG A 341 -19.08 -0.35 -74.87
N LEU A 342 -18.66 -1.47 -75.46
CA LEU A 342 -18.77 -1.70 -76.89
C LEU A 342 -19.96 -2.59 -77.23
N GLY A 343 -20.73 -2.22 -78.24
CA GLY A 343 -21.88 -2.99 -78.69
C GLY A 343 -21.48 -4.11 -79.63
N ASP A 344 -22.34 -5.11 -79.72
CA ASP A 344 -22.12 -6.25 -80.63
C ASP A 344 -22.23 -5.86 -82.12
N THR A 345 -22.67 -4.62 -82.40
CA THR A 345 -22.69 -4.02 -83.75
C THR A 345 -21.43 -3.23 -84.08
N GLY A 346 -20.44 -3.18 -83.19
CA GLY A 346 -19.20 -2.42 -83.42
C GLY A 346 -19.29 -0.93 -83.06
N ASP A 347 -20.42 -0.50 -82.52
CA ASP A 347 -20.64 0.88 -82.08
C ASP A 347 -20.29 1.07 -80.60
N GLU A 348 -19.99 2.31 -80.24
CA GLU A 348 -19.87 2.71 -78.83
C GLU A 348 -21.27 2.77 -78.19
N LEU A 349 -21.51 1.98 -77.15
CA LEU A 349 -22.75 2.04 -76.37
C LEU A 349 -22.69 3.10 -75.28
N ALA A 350 -21.55 3.20 -74.61
CA ALA A 350 -21.33 4.19 -73.57
C ALA A 350 -19.83 4.50 -73.41
N ARG A 351 -19.52 5.74 -73.05
CA ARG A 351 -18.17 6.19 -72.67
C ARG A 351 -18.13 6.76 -71.26
N SER A 352 -16.98 6.61 -70.61
CA SER A 352 -16.68 7.27 -69.35
C SER A 352 -16.13 8.68 -69.57
N GLN A 353 -16.05 9.45 -68.48
CA GLN A 353 -15.16 10.60 -68.40
C GLN A 353 -13.68 10.15 -68.48
N ALA A 354 -12.78 11.10 -68.71
CA ALA A 354 -11.35 10.82 -68.70
C ALA A 354 -10.83 10.59 -67.26
N PHE A 355 -10.00 9.55 -67.09
CA PHE A 355 -9.32 9.16 -65.87
C PHE A 355 -7.81 9.17 -66.13
N SER A 356 -7.07 9.99 -65.39
CA SER A 356 -5.60 10.08 -65.50
C SER A 356 -4.86 9.00 -64.72
N ASP A 357 -5.57 8.29 -63.85
CA ASP A 357 -5.03 7.36 -62.85
C ASP A 357 -5.41 5.91 -63.13
N MET A 358 -5.94 5.55 -64.29
CA MET A 358 -6.40 4.18 -64.57
C MET A 358 -5.24 3.19 -64.67
N ASP A 359 -5.35 2.07 -63.96
CA ASP A 359 -4.37 0.96 -63.96
C ASP A 359 -4.97 -0.29 -64.62
N ALA A 360 -6.12 -0.76 -64.15
CA ALA A 360 -6.78 -1.97 -64.62
C ALA A 360 -8.31 -1.81 -64.75
N LEU A 361 -8.92 -2.61 -65.63
CA LEU A 361 -10.36 -2.72 -65.83
C LEU A 361 -10.79 -4.18 -65.63
N LEU A 362 -11.77 -4.40 -64.75
CA LEU A 362 -12.32 -5.72 -64.40
C LEU A 362 -13.83 -5.71 -64.66
N PRO A 363 -14.29 -6.14 -65.84
CA PRO A 363 -15.71 -6.21 -66.15
C PRO A 363 -16.45 -7.24 -65.25
N VAL A 364 -17.63 -6.86 -64.77
CA VAL A 364 -18.47 -7.70 -63.89
C VAL A 364 -19.70 -8.21 -64.63
N SER A 365 -20.33 -7.34 -65.42
CA SER A 365 -21.50 -7.66 -66.26
C SER A 365 -21.61 -6.66 -67.42
N ALA A 366 -22.65 -6.81 -68.24
CA ALA A 366 -23.02 -5.87 -69.29
C ALA A 366 -23.27 -4.44 -68.78
N GLU A 367 -23.67 -4.28 -67.52
CA GLU A 367 -24.03 -3.01 -66.92
C GLU A 367 -22.96 -2.44 -65.98
N HIS A 368 -22.05 -3.29 -65.50
CA HIS A 368 -21.14 -2.97 -64.41
C HIS A 368 -19.70 -3.40 -64.71
N ALA A 369 -18.74 -2.50 -64.47
CA ALA A 369 -17.31 -2.81 -64.49
C ALA A 369 -16.58 -2.12 -63.34
N TRP A 370 -15.52 -2.75 -62.83
CA TRP A 370 -14.65 -2.16 -61.83
C TRP A 370 -13.41 -1.59 -62.48
N MET A 371 -13.10 -0.33 -62.18
CA MET A 371 -11.89 0.34 -62.62
C MET A 371 -10.99 0.57 -61.42
N VAL A 372 -9.76 0.05 -61.49
CA VAL A 372 -8.75 0.21 -60.45
C VAL A 372 -7.79 1.29 -60.86
N SER A 373 -7.55 2.25 -59.96
CA SER A 373 -6.58 3.31 -60.19
C SER A 373 -5.18 2.94 -59.71
N ARG A 374 -4.16 3.64 -60.21
CA ARG A 374 -2.75 3.52 -59.80
C ARG A 374 -2.53 3.86 -58.34
N ASP A 375 -3.40 4.70 -57.77
CA ASP A 375 -3.41 5.05 -56.35
C ASP A 375 -4.18 4.03 -55.49
N GLY A 376 -4.69 2.95 -56.10
CA GLY A 376 -5.38 1.87 -55.42
C GLY A 376 -6.81 2.18 -55.02
N PHE A 377 -7.52 3.05 -55.75
CA PHE A 377 -8.96 3.19 -55.61
C PHE A 377 -9.68 2.22 -56.56
N VAL A 378 -10.73 1.55 -56.08
CA VAL A 378 -11.63 0.79 -56.94
C VAL A 378 -12.90 1.60 -57.15
N ARG A 379 -13.27 1.83 -58.41
CA ARG A 379 -14.47 2.55 -58.82
C ARG A 379 -15.41 1.61 -59.57
N LEU A 380 -16.67 1.55 -59.15
CA LEU A 380 -17.72 0.86 -59.89
C LEU A 380 -18.26 1.79 -60.97
N LEU A 381 -18.01 1.44 -62.22
CA LEU A 381 -18.62 2.04 -63.39
C LEU A 381 -19.94 1.33 -63.67
N SER A 382 -21.04 2.07 -63.64
CA SER A 382 -22.35 1.58 -64.08
C SER A 382 -22.82 2.33 -65.31
N MET A 383 -23.50 1.62 -66.23
CA MET A 383 -24.27 2.26 -67.28
C MET A 383 -25.44 3.05 -66.66
N LYS A 384 -25.54 4.34 -66.97
CA LYS A 384 -26.73 5.14 -66.68
C LYS A 384 -27.28 5.75 -67.97
N GLY A 385 -28.60 5.72 -68.13
CA GLY A 385 -29.26 6.51 -69.17
C GLY A 385 -29.10 8.01 -68.86
N SER A 386 -28.60 8.78 -69.81
CA SER A 386 -28.57 10.25 -69.73
C SER A 386 -29.31 10.86 -70.91
N GLU A 387 -29.74 12.13 -70.79
CA GLU A 387 -30.38 12.89 -71.88
C GLU A 387 -29.51 13.02 -73.14
N LYS A 388 -28.19 12.80 -73.03
CA LYS A 388 -27.23 12.84 -74.15
C LYS A 388 -26.82 11.45 -74.67
N GLY A 389 -27.51 10.39 -74.24
CA GLY A 389 -27.19 9.00 -74.54
C GLY A 389 -26.69 8.22 -73.32
N PRO A 390 -26.47 6.90 -73.44
CA PRO A 390 -25.94 6.08 -72.35
C PRO A 390 -24.51 6.52 -72.03
N ALA A 391 -24.22 6.75 -70.75
CA ALA A 391 -22.89 7.15 -70.27
C ALA A 391 -22.43 6.24 -69.14
N LEU A 392 -21.12 6.06 -69.01
CA LEU A 392 -20.52 5.34 -67.89
C LEU A 392 -20.23 6.34 -66.77
N SER A 393 -20.84 6.10 -65.61
CA SER A 393 -20.67 6.93 -64.41
C SER A 393 -20.18 6.10 -63.24
N VAL A 394 -19.38 6.72 -62.37
CA VAL A 394 -18.96 6.09 -61.12
C VAL A 394 -20.14 6.10 -60.14
N THR A 395 -20.60 4.92 -59.72
CA THR A 395 -21.73 4.76 -58.80
C THR A 395 -21.32 4.45 -57.37
N ALA A 396 -20.16 3.82 -57.19
CA ALA A 396 -19.54 3.57 -55.90
C ALA A 396 -18.03 3.59 -56.03
N TRP A 397 -17.33 3.90 -54.95
CA TRP A 397 -15.88 3.81 -54.90
C TRP A 397 -15.41 3.39 -53.51
N VAL A 398 -14.26 2.72 -53.45
CA VAL A 398 -13.63 2.29 -52.19
C VAL A 398 -12.12 2.49 -52.31
N SER A 399 -11.50 3.03 -51.23
CA SER A 399 -10.05 3.17 -51.12
C SER A 399 -9.47 1.86 -50.60
N THR A 400 -8.59 1.22 -51.37
CA THR A 400 -8.14 -0.14 -51.07
C THR A 400 -6.63 -0.33 -51.18
N GLY A 401 -5.90 0.61 -51.80
CA GLY A 401 -4.44 0.55 -51.93
C GLY A 401 -3.93 -0.53 -52.89
N LEU A 402 -4.81 -1.12 -53.70
CA LEU A 402 -4.49 -2.22 -54.61
C LEU A 402 -3.54 -1.78 -55.74
N ARG A 403 -2.58 -2.64 -56.09
CA ARG A 403 -1.69 -2.43 -57.23
C ARG A 403 -1.73 -3.62 -58.19
N ALA A 404 -1.81 -3.32 -59.49
CA ALA A 404 -1.78 -4.32 -60.57
C ALA A 404 -2.69 -5.56 -60.34
N PRO A 405 -4.00 -5.37 -60.10
CA PRO A 405 -4.89 -6.48 -59.79
C PRO A 405 -5.12 -7.38 -61.02
N VAL A 406 -5.08 -8.69 -60.81
CA VAL A 406 -5.36 -9.71 -61.83
C VAL A 406 -6.53 -10.57 -61.37
N ALA A 407 -7.66 -10.49 -62.07
CA ALA A 407 -8.82 -11.35 -61.77
C ALA A 407 -8.48 -12.82 -62.00
N ARG A 408 -8.86 -13.67 -61.03
CA ARG A 408 -8.67 -15.12 -61.05
C ARG A 408 -9.98 -15.88 -61.22
N ALA A 409 -11.07 -15.37 -60.66
CA ALA A 409 -12.38 -15.99 -60.81
C ALA A 409 -13.53 -15.01 -60.57
N TRP A 410 -14.67 -15.29 -61.18
CA TRP A 410 -15.93 -14.55 -61.00
C TRP A 410 -16.99 -15.47 -60.40
N ASP A 411 -17.84 -14.91 -59.55
CA ASP A 411 -19.07 -15.54 -59.09
C ASP A 411 -20.25 -14.57 -59.25
N ALA A 412 -21.47 -15.03 -58.98
CA ALA A 412 -22.69 -14.22 -59.16
C ALA A 412 -22.74 -12.93 -58.32
N HIS A 413 -21.82 -12.75 -57.34
CA HIS A 413 -21.84 -11.68 -56.36
C HIS A 413 -20.52 -10.87 -56.30
N GLY A 414 -19.50 -11.22 -57.10
CA GLY A 414 -18.23 -10.50 -57.11
C GLY A 414 -17.07 -11.14 -57.89
N VAL A 415 -15.86 -10.59 -57.67
CA VAL A 415 -14.61 -11.08 -58.27
C VAL A 415 -13.58 -11.45 -57.21
N TRP A 416 -12.85 -12.51 -57.51
CA TRP A 416 -11.61 -12.91 -56.87
C TRP A 416 -10.45 -12.42 -57.70
N PHE A 417 -9.53 -11.69 -57.08
CA PHE A 417 -8.36 -11.20 -57.79
C PHE A 417 -7.14 -11.20 -56.87
N VAL A 418 -5.98 -11.39 -57.49
CA VAL A 418 -4.70 -11.26 -56.82
C VAL A 418 -4.13 -9.86 -57.08
N SER A 419 -3.43 -9.29 -56.12
CA SER A 419 -2.75 -7.99 -56.24
C SER A 419 -1.35 -8.04 -55.64
N ASP A 420 -0.59 -6.95 -55.77
CA ASP A 420 0.77 -6.82 -55.21
C ASP A 420 1.71 -7.96 -55.68
N GLU A 421 1.93 -8.07 -56.98
CA GLU A 421 2.78 -9.13 -57.59
C GLU A 421 2.31 -10.56 -57.24
N GLU A 422 0.99 -10.77 -57.20
CA GLU A 422 0.35 -12.05 -56.88
C GLU A 422 0.60 -12.52 -55.43
N THR A 423 0.85 -11.60 -54.49
CA THR A 423 1.06 -11.94 -53.07
C THR A 423 -0.18 -11.78 -52.20
N ARG A 424 -1.21 -11.08 -52.69
CA ARG A 424 -2.44 -10.83 -51.93
C ARG A 424 -3.69 -11.24 -52.69
N LEU A 425 -4.50 -12.13 -52.12
CA LEU A 425 -5.81 -12.50 -52.66
C LEU A 425 -6.89 -11.65 -52.01
N HIS A 426 -7.70 -11.03 -52.84
CA HIS A 426 -8.82 -10.22 -52.41
C HIS A 426 -10.14 -10.76 -52.99
N ARG A 427 -11.21 -10.56 -52.22
CA ARG A 427 -12.58 -10.71 -52.68
C ARG A 427 -13.25 -9.34 -52.70
N LEU A 428 -13.67 -8.91 -53.87
CA LEU A 428 -14.53 -7.74 -54.00
C LEU A 428 -15.96 -8.23 -54.25
N ARG A 429 -16.89 -7.83 -53.39
CA ARG A 429 -18.31 -8.17 -53.48
C ARG A 429 -19.14 -6.91 -53.71
N LEU A 430 -20.25 -7.07 -54.42
CA LEU A 430 -21.31 -6.07 -54.50
C LEU A 430 -22.45 -6.50 -53.56
N GLY A 431 -22.51 -5.90 -52.37
CA GLY A 431 -23.55 -6.17 -51.37
C GLY A 431 -24.69 -5.15 -51.43
N ALA A 432 -25.72 -5.37 -50.61
CA ALA A 432 -26.87 -4.45 -50.48
C ALA A 432 -26.46 -3.03 -50.01
N GLU A 433 -25.35 -2.90 -49.30
CA GLU A 433 -24.82 -1.63 -48.78
C GLU A 433 -23.69 -1.03 -49.66
N GLY A 434 -23.37 -1.63 -50.81
CA GLY A 434 -22.36 -1.14 -51.74
C GLY A 434 -21.17 -2.08 -51.94
N LEU A 435 -20.05 -1.52 -52.42
CA LEU A 435 -18.79 -2.25 -52.67
C LEU A 435 -18.13 -2.63 -51.34
N SER A 436 -17.81 -3.91 -51.16
CA SER A 436 -16.97 -4.38 -50.06
C SER A 436 -15.75 -5.12 -50.58
N LEU A 437 -14.57 -4.68 -50.15
CA LEU A 437 -13.32 -5.39 -50.39
C LEU A 437 -12.91 -6.12 -49.11
N ALA A 438 -12.71 -7.44 -49.22
CA ALA A 438 -12.08 -8.24 -48.18
C ALA A 438 -10.71 -8.70 -48.67
N LEU A 439 -9.65 -8.42 -47.91
CA LEU A 439 -8.39 -9.16 -48.04
C LEU A 439 -8.63 -10.56 -47.48
N VAL A 440 -8.46 -11.58 -48.31
CA VAL A 440 -8.73 -12.98 -47.94
C VAL A 440 -7.44 -13.71 -47.59
N LEU A 441 -6.33 -13.37 -48.25
CA LEU A 441 -5.03 -13.98 -47.98
C LEU A 441 -3.89 -13.03 -48.35
N GLU A 442 -2.81 -13.06 -47.59
CA GLU A 442 -1.55 -12.37 -47.87
C GLU A 442 -0.39 -13.36 -47.65
N GLY A 443 0.50 -13.51 -48.62
CA GLY A 443 1.58 -14.50 -48.57
C GLY A 443 2.50 -14.49 -49.79
N VAL A 444 3.59 -15.25 -49.73
CA VAL A 444 4.61 -15.28 -50.80
C VAL A 444 4.10 -16.10 -52.00
N GLY A 445 3.83 -15.44 -53.12
CA GLY A 445 3.58 -16.04 -54.44
C GLY A 445 2.34 -16.95 -54.51
N LEU A 446 1.15 -16.35 -54.45
CA LEU A 446 -0.13 -17.01 -54.71
C LEU A 446 -0.22 -17.31 -56.22
N GLY A 447 0.26 -18.48 -56.64
CA GLY A 447 0.30 -18.84 -58.06
C GLY A 447 -1.10 -18.86 -58.69
N ASP A 448 -1.78 -19.99 -58.56
CA ASP A 448 -3.11 -20.21 -59.15
C ASP A 448 -4.14 -20.43 -58.04
N VAL A 449 -5.20 -19.61 -58.04
CA VAL A 449 -6.29 -19.64 -57.05
C VAL A 449 -7.58 -20.04 -57.76
N ARG A 450 -8.19 -21.15 -57.32
CA ARG A 450 -9.43 -21.68 -57.90
C ARG A 450 -10.51 -21.79 -56.82
N PRO A 451 -11.62 -21.03 -56.91
CA PRO A 451 -12.74 -21.17 -55.98
C PRO A 451 -13.43 -22.52 -56.14
N ILE A 452 -13.94 -23.06 -55.02
CA ILE A 452 -14.89 -24.17 -55.06
C ILE A 452 -16.30 -23.59 -55.17
N SER A 453 -16.93 -23.78 -56.32
CA SER A 453 -18.28 -23.29 -56.61
C SER A 453 -19.28 -23.65 -55.50
N GLY A 454 -20.06 -22.66 -55.07
CA GLY A 454 -21.08 -22.82 -54.02
C GLY A 454 -20.54 -22.84 -52.58
N THR A 455 -19.23 -22.69 -52.37
CA THR A 455 -18.61 -22.64 -51.03
C THR A 455 -17.74 -21.38 -50.86
N GLU A 456 -17.32 -21.11 -49.63
CA GLU A 456 -16.28 -20.09 -49.35
C GLU A 456 -14.87 -20.70 -49.30
N ARG A 457 -14.64 -21.83 -49.98
CA ARG A 457 -13.35 -22.54 -49.99
C ARG A 457 -12.57 -22.28 -51.29
N PHE A 458 -11.24 -22.32 -51.18
CA PHE A 458 -10.32 -22.07 -52.31
C PHE A 458 -9.25 -23.15 -52.39
N TRP A 459 -8.94 -23.55 -53.62
CA TRP A 459 -7.71 -24.27 -53.96
C TRP A 459 -6.63 -23.26 -54.31
N ILE A 460 -5.47 -23.38 -53.70
CA ILE A 460 -4.35 -22.46 -53.94
C ILE A 460 -3.09 -23.27 -54.25
N SER A 461 -2.48 -22.99 -55.41
CA SER A 461 -1.18 -23.55 -55.76
C SER A 461 -0.07 -22.62 -55.27
N SER A 462 0.86 -23.18 -54.51
CA SER A 462 2.08 -22.48 -54.11
C SER A 462 3.25 -23.46 -54.05
N THR A 463 4.48 -22.97 -54.21
CA THR A 463 5.69 -23.80 -54.11
C THR A 463 6.35 -23.51 -52.75
N PRO A 464 6.51 -24.48 -51.84
CA PRO A 464 6.57 -25.93 -52.05
C PRO A 464 5.30 -26.72 -51.71
N ARG A 465 4.17 -26.10 -51.36
CA ARG A 465 2.92 -26.79 -50.94
C ARG A 465 1.66 -26.07 -51.45
N SER A 466 0.68 -26.83 -51.88
CA SER A 466 -0.67 -26.34 -52.18
C SER A 466 -1.56 -26.43 -50.93
N TYR A 467 -2.68 -25.72 -50.91
CA TYR A 467 -3.57 -25.73 -49.75
C TYR A 467 -5.04 -25.44 -50.06
N VAL A 468 -5.91 -25.90 -49.15
CA VAL A 468 -7.34 -25.53 -49.08
C VAL A 468 -7.51 -24.46 -48.03
N GLN A 469 -8.20 -23.36 -48.35
CA GLN A 469 -8.58 -22.33 -47.39
C GLN A 469 -10.06 -22.46 -47.01
N ALA A 470 -10.40 -22.29 -45.72
CA ALA A 470 -11.78 -22.31 -45.23
C ALA A 470 -12.07 -21.18 -44.22
N PRO A 471 -13.34 -20.72 -44.10
CA PRO A 471 -13.71 -19.54 -43.30
C PRO A 471 -13.81 -19.83 -41.79
N ALA A 472 -13.66 -18.78 -40.98
CA ALA A 472 -13.87 -18.81 -39.52
C ALA A 472 -15.31 -19.21 -39.09
N SER A 473 -16.29 -19.11 -40.00
CA SER A 473 -17.68 -19.50 -39.74
C SER A 473 -17.85 -20.99 -39.41
N GLU A 474 -16.87 -21.84 -39.73
CA GLU A 474 -16.89 -23.27 -39.41
C GLU A 474 -16.40 -23.59 -37.97
N VAL A 475 -16.02 -22.60 -37.16
CA VAL A 475 -15.59 -22.79 -35.76
C VAL A 475 -16.78 -23.10 -34.84
N ARG A 476 -16.81 -24.32 -34.30
CA ARG A 476 -17.94 -24.85 -33.52
C ARG A 476 -17.90 -24.51 -32.04
N ARG A 477 -16.72 -24.44 -31.41
CA ARG A 477 -16.62 -24.17 -29.96
C ARG A 477 -15.31 -23.48 -29.62
N VAL A 478 -15.37 -22.45 -28.77
CA VAL A 478 -14.21 -21.82 -28.13
C VAL A 478 -14.55 -21.66 -26.66
N GLU A 479 -13.74 -22.26 -25.79
CA GLU A 479 -13.89 -22.19 -24.34
C GLU A 479 -12.59 -21.70 -23.69
N VAL A 480 -12.73 -20.76 -22.75
CA VAL A 480 -11.63 -20.21 -21.94
C VAL A 480 -12.02 -20.34 -20.47
N GLY A 481 -11.24 -21.12 -19.70
CA GLY A 481 -11.44 -21.32 -18.27
C GLY A 481 -10.39 -20.60 -17.42
N PHE A 482 -10.83 -20.10 -16.26
CA PHE A 482 -10.00 -19.40 -15.27
C PHE A 482 -9.87 -20.21 -13.99
N GLU A 483 -8.77 -20.01 -13.29
CA GLU A 483 -8.59 -20.47 -11.91
C GLU A 483 -9.65 -19.82 -11.01
N GLY A 484 -10.28 -20.60 -10.12
CA GLY A 484 -11.47 -20.17 -9.37
C GLY A 484 -12.81 -20.59 -10.00
N GLY A 485 -12.79 -21.25 -11.16
CA GLY A 485 -13.96 -21.94 -11.74
C GLY A 485 -14.83 -21.10 -12.68
N ALA A 486 -14.38 -19.89 -13.06
CA ALA A 486 -15.07 -19.10 -14.08
C ALA A 486 -14.75 -19.64 -15.50
N VAL A 487 -15.77 -19.76 -16.35
CA VAL A 487 -15.64 -20.28 -17.73
C VAL A 487 -16.41 -19.42 -18.71
N LEU A 488 -15.78 -19.11 -19.84
CA LEU A 488 -16.36 -18.42 -21.00
C LEU A 488 -16.43 -19.39 -22.17
N GLU A 489 -17.62 -19.63 -22.69
CA GLU A 489 -17.85 -20.55 -23.79
C GLU A 489 -18.62 -19.85 -24.91
N ARG A 490 -18.11 -19.97 -26.15
CA ARG A 490 -18.86 -19.68 -27.38
C ARG A 490 -19.22 -21.01 -28.05
N GLY A 491 -20.51 -21.29 -28.21
CA GLY A 491 -21.03 -22.46 -28.92
C GLY A 491 -21.15 -22.28 -30.44
N ALA A 492 -21.62 -23.32 -31.13
CA ALA A 492 -21.62 -23.41 -32.60
C ALA A 492 -22.53 -22.39 -33.30
N GLU A 493 -23.63 -22.00 -32.64
CA GLU A 493 -24.56 -20.99 -33.13
C GLU A 493 -24.13 -19.56 -32.79
N GLY A 494 -22.95 -19.38 -32.16
CA GLY A 494 -22.45 -18.09 -31.72
C GLY A 494 -22.96 -17.62 -30.35
N ALA A 495 -23.79 -18.41 -29.68
CA ALA A 495 -24.25 -18.13 -28.33
C ALA A 495 -23.09 -18.15 -27.32
N VAL A 496 -23.03 -17.15 -26.45
CA VAL A 496 -22.02 -17.01 -25.39
C VAL A 496 -22.62 -17.44 -24.06
N ARG A 497 -21.95 -18.35 -23.37
CA ARG A 497 -22.28 -18.78 -22.02
C ARG A 497 -21.12 -18.40 -21.10
N MET A 498 -21.44 -17.68 -20.03
CA MET A 498 -20.52 -17.39 -18.94
C MET A 498 -21.02 -18.08 -17.68
N THR A 499 -20.14 -18.81 -17.01
CA THR A 499 -20.39 -19.37 -15.68
C THR A 499 -19.37 -18.80 -14.69
N GLY A 500 -19.82 -18.13 -13.63
CA GLY A 500 -18.95 -17.41 -12.70
C GLY A 500 -18.39 -16.11 -13.28
N THR A 501 -17.77 -15.28 -12.43
CA THR A 501 -17.08 -14.05 -12.84
C THR A 501 -15.58 -14.26 -12.66
N PRO A 502 -14.74 -14.12 -13.71
CA PRO A 502 -13.30 -14.28 -13.56
C PRO A 502 -12.71 -13.19 -12.66
N GLU A 503 -11.73 -13.54 -11.82
CA GLU A 503 -11.03 -12.57 -10.98
C GLU A 503 -9.84 -11.94 -11.73
N ALA A 504 -9.66 -10.64 -11.57
CA ALA A 504 -8.52 -9.90 -12.11
C ALA A 504 -7.21 -10.45 -11.51
N GLY A 505 -6.31 -10.95 -12.36
CA GLY A 505 -5.09 -11.63 -11.92
C GLY A 505 -5.19 -13.16 -11.82
N ALA A 506 -6.38 -13.75 -11.95
CA ALA A 506 -6.54 -15.21 -12.00
C ALA A 506 -5.77 -15.81 -13.18
N THR A 507 -5.11 -16.94 -12.97
CA THR A 507 -4.45 -17.65 -14.06
C THR A 507 -5.49 -18.36 -14.93
N LEU A 508 -5.14 -18.61 -16.20
CA LEU A 508 -5.98 -19.40 -17.09
C LEU A 508 -5.80 -20.88 -16.76
N SER A 509 -6.91 -21.57 -16.49
CA SER A 509 -6.94 -22.98 -16.10
C SER A 509 -7.15 -23.91 -17.30
N SER A 510 -7.93 -23.48 -18.29
CA SER A 510 -8.19 -24.25 -19.50
C SER A 510 -8.37 -23.34 -20.72
N LEU A 511 -8.08 -23.90 -21.89
CA LEU A 511 -8.43 -23.35 -23.19
C LEU A 511 -8.89 -24.55 -24.01
N GLU A 512 -10.08 -24.55 -24.57
CA GLU A 512 -10.56 -25.63 -25.44
C GLU A 512 -11.11 -25.06 -26.71
N VAL A 513 -10.77 -25.69 -27.83
CA VAL A 513 -11.12 -25.15 -29.12
C VAL A 513 -11.47 -26.27 -30.10
N GLU A 514 -12.67 -26.22 -30.66
CA GLU A 514 -13.17 -27.17 -31.64
C GLU A 514 -13.13 -26.55 -33.05
N TRP A 515 -11.98 -26.71 -33.70
CA TRP A 515 -11.73 -26.29 -35.08
C TRP A 515 -11.71 -27.51 -36.01
N PRO A 516 -12.49 -27.51 -37.11
CA PRO A 516 -12.36 -28.53 -38.15
C PRO A 516 -10.93 -28.53 -38.71
N GLY A 517 -10.11 -29.52 -38.36
CA GLY A 517 -8.69 -29.60 -38.77
C GLY A 517 -7.66 -29.58 -37.62
N LEU A 518 -8.05 -29.25 -36.39
CA LEU A 518 -7.14 -29.19 -35.23
C LEU A 518 -6.42 -30.52 -34.97
N THR A 519 -7.10 -31.64 -35.21
CA THR A 519 -6.61 -33.00 -34.97
C THR A 519 -5.35 -33.36 -35.78
N ARG A 520 -5.11 -32.72 -36.94
CA ARG A 520 -3.88 -32.88 -37.73
C ARG A 520 -2.88 -31.74 -37.50
N ALA A 521 -3.33 -30.53 -37.11
CA ALA A 521 -2.44 -29.40 -36.75
C ALA A 521 -1.62 -29.66 -35.46
N LYS A 522 -2.14 -30.50 -34.56
CA LYS A 522 -1.41 -31.02 -33.39
C LYS A 522 -0.05 -31.67 -33.74
N GLY A 523 0.13 -32.14 -34.98
CA GLY A 523 1.37 -32.76 -35.45
C GLY A 523 2.46 -31.80 -35.93
N LEU A 524 2.23 -30.47 -35.92
CA LEU A 524 3.14 -29.45 -36.49
C LEU A 524 3.75 -28.49 -35.44
N GLU A 525 3.79 -28.86 -34.15
CA GLU A 525 4.36 -28.04 -33.06
C GLU A 525 3.80 -26.60 -32.91
N SER A 526 2.60 -26.36 -33.44
CA SER A 526 1.93 -25.05 -33.32
C SER A 526 1.29 -24.82 -31.94
N GLY A 527 0.99 -23.58 -31.60
CA GLY A 527 0.32 -23.19 -30.35
C GLY A 527 -0.84 -22.22 -30.57
N LEU A 528 -1.49 -21.78 -29.49
CA LEU A 528 -2.52 -20.75 -29.44
C LEU A 528 -2.03 -19.61 -28.56
N ARG A 529 -2.12 -18.38 -29.04
CA ARG A 529 -1.81 -17.18 -28.26
C ARG A 529 -3.10 -16.61 -27.70
N ILE A 530 -3.11 -16.35 -26.40
CA ILE A 530 -4.18 -15.61 -25.74
C ILE A 530 -3.65 -14.25 -25.32
N GLU A 531 -4.39 -13.20 -25.63
CA GLU A 531 -4.14 -11.82 -25.22
C GLU A 531 -5.38 -11.30 -24.49
N VAL A 532 -5.18 -10.68 -23.35
CA VAL A 532 -6.21 -9.97 -22.61
C VAL A 532 -5.92 -8.49 -22.78
N ARG A 533 -6.90 -7.73 -23.30
CA ARG A 533 -6.79 -6.30 -23.55
C ARG A 533 -7.79 -5.52 -22.71
N ASP A 534 -7.37 -4.36 -22.22
CA ASP A 534 -8.24 -3.45 -21.49
C ASP A 534 -9.21 -2.69 -22.42
N GLU A 535 -10.08 -1.87 -21.84
CA GLU A 535 -11.07 -1.04 -22.57
C GLU A 535 -10.43 -0.04 -23.56
N ASN A 536 -9.14 0.27 -23.41
CA ASN A 536 -8.38 1.15 -24.31
C ASN A 536 -7.61 0.37 -25.38
N GLY A 537 -7.74 -0.97 -25.41
CA GLY A 537 -7.05 -1.86 -26.33
C GLY A 537 -5.59 -2.17 -25.96
N GLN A 538 -5.12 -1.79 -24.77
CA GLN A 538 -3.77 -2.07 -24.26
C GLN A 538 -3.67 -3.51 -23.76
N LEU A 539 -2.51 -4.15 -23.95
CA LEU A 539 -2.26 -5.52 -23.53
C LEU A 539 -2.12 -5.61 -22.00
N ALA A 540 -3.09 -6.22 -21.33
CA ALA A 540 -3.11 -6.44 -19.88
C ALA A 540 -2.51 -7.81 -19.48
N GLY A 541 -2.63 -8.81 -20.34
CA GLY A 541 -2.06 -10.15 -20.11
C GLY A 541 -1.85 -10.91 -21.41
N GLN A 542 -0.90 -11.84 -21.41
CA GLN A 542 -0.66 -12.69 -22.57
C GLN A 542 -0.22 -14.10 -22.16
N GLY A 543 -0.53 -15.07 -23.02
CA GLY A 543 -0.07 -16.43 -22.84
C GLY A 543 0.00 -17.24 -24.13
N LEU A 544 0.69 -18.36 -24.06
CA LEU A 544 0.83 -19.31 -25.16
C LEU A 544 0.48 -20.71 -24.67
N ARG A 545 -0.43 -21.38 -25.38
CA ARG A 545 -0.71 -22.81 -25.22
C ARG A 545 -0.13 -23.58 -26.39
N ARG A 546 0.84 -24.47 -26.15
CA ARG A 546 1.35 -25.37 -27.19
C ARG A 546 0.46 -26.61 -27.28
N PHE A 547 0.23 -27.13 -28.50
CA PHE A 547 -0.57 -28.35 -28.67
C PHE A 547 0.15 -29.64 -28.28
N VAL A 548 1.48 -29.61 -28.18
CA VAL A 548 2.35 -30.77 -27.90
C VAL A 548 2.52 -31.05 -26.40
N GLU A 549 2.35 -30.03 -25.56
CA GLU A 549 2.42 -30.16 -24.10
C GLU A 549 1.01 -30.45 -23.54
N PRO A 550 0.79 -31.60 -22.90
CA PRO A 550 -0.54 -31.99 -22.42
C PRO A 550 -1.01 -31.17 -21.20
N GLU A 551 -0.10 -30.54 -20.45
CA GLU A 551 -0.41 -29.74 -19.27
C GLU A 551 0.41 -28.44 -19.24
N GLY A 552 -0.27 -27.30 -19.05
CA GLY A 552 0.35 -26.00 -18.80
C GLY A 552 0.00 -24.93 -19.83
N LEU A 553 -0.88 -23.99 -19.44
CA LEU A 553 -1.05 -22.74 -20.16
C LEU A 553 -0.01 -21.75 -19.60
N LEU A 554 1.00 -21.36 -20.38
CA LEU A 554 1.97 -20.36 -19.96
C LEU A 554 1.34 -18.97 -20.09
N PHE A 555 0.64 -18.53 -19.03
CA PHE A 555 -0.03 -17.23 -18.98
C PHE A 555 0.64 -16.30 -17.97
N GLN A 556 0.89 -15.07 -18.37
CA GLN A 556 1.47 -14.03 -17.53
C GLN A 556 0.69 -12.73 -17.69
N TRP A 557 0.29 -12.16 -16.56
CA TRP A 557 -0.23 -10.80 -16.50
C TRP A 557 0.90 -9.80 -16.70
N THR A 558 0.65 -8.77 -17.51
CA THR A 558 1.61 -7.69 -17.76
C THR A 558 1.45 -6.63 -16.67
N GLU A 559 0.21 -6.20 -16.40
CA GLU A 559 -0.17 -5.43 -15.22
C GLU A 559 -1.59 -5.83 -14.79
N PRO A 560 -1.81 -6.33 -13.55
CA PRO A 560 -3.14 -6.58 -13.06
C PRO A 560 -3.87 -5.25 -12.82
N PRO A 561 -5.15 -5.15 -13.21
CA PRO A 561 -5.84 -3.88 -13.23
C PRO A 561 -6.16 -3.31 -11.85
N GLY A 562 -6.47 -2.02 -11.86
CA GLY A 562 -6.79 -1.22 -10.68
C GLY A 562 -8.09 -1.57 -9.97
N SER A 563 -8.49 -0.67 -9.09
CA SER A 563 -9.44 -0.87 -7.99
C SER A 563 -10.92 -0.94 -8.35
N THR A 564 -11.26 -1.09 -9.62
CA THR A 564 -12.64 -1.07 -10.14
C THR A 564 -12.92 -2.29 -11.00
N GLU A 565 -14.17 -2.76 -11.03
CA GLU A 565 -14.60 -3.76 -12.02
C GLU A 565 -14.32 -3.18 -13.41
N HIS A 566 -13.52 -3.90 -14.19
CA HIS A 566 -13.10 -3.49 -15.53
C HIS A 566 -13.62 -4.51 -16.55
N LEU A 567 -13.98 -4.01 -17.72
CA LEU A 567 -14.33 -4.85 -18.86
C LEU A 567 -13.05 -5.16 -19.66
N TYR A 568 -12.80 -6.43 -19.91
CA TYR A 568 -11.67 -6.88 -20.74
C TYR A 568 -12.15 -7.50 -22.03
N ASP A 569 -11.34 -7.32 -23.06
CA ASP A 569 -11.46 -8.04 -24.31
C ASP A 569 -10.44 -9.18 -24.33
N ILE A 570 -10.92 -10.42 -24.43
CA ILE A 570 -10.05 -11.61 -24.51
C ILE A 570 -9.95 -12.05 -25.96
N GLN A 571 -8.74 -12.05 -26.50
CA GLN A 571 -8.43 -12.46 -27.85
C GLN A 571 -7.64 -13.77 -27.84
N VAL A 572 -8.22 -14.84 -28.40
CA VAL A 572 -7.55 -16.11 -28.65
C VAL A 572 -7.19 -16.16 -30.14
N SER A 573 -5.91 -16.07 -30.44
CA SER A 573 -5.38 -16.08 -31.81
C SER A 573 -4.50 -17.31 -32.06
N SER A 574 -4.56 -17.84 -33.28
CA SER A 574 -3.47 -18.70 -33.76
C SER A 574 -2.26 -17.83 -34.08
N PRO A 575 -1.04 -18.15 -33.61
CA PRO A 575 0.18 -17.47 -34.07
C PRO A 575 0.25 -17.61 -35.59
N GLU A 576 0.64 -16.53 -36.27
CA GLU A 576 0.85 -16.53 -37.73
C GLU A 576 1.81 -17.68 -38.06
N VAL A 577 1.25 -18.74 -38.62
CA VAL A 577 2.04 -19.82 -39.19
C VAL A 577 2.53 -19.27 -40.53
N GLU A 578 3.76 -19.59 -40.94
CA GLU A 578 4.35 -19.27 -42.26
C GLU A 578 3.43 -19.61 -43.47
N ASN A 579 2.30 -20.28 -43.25
CA ASN A 579 1.27 -20.67 -44.20
C ASN A 579 0.08 -19.68 -44.33
N GLY A 580 0.07 -18.55 -43.61
CA GLY A 580 -0.97 -17.50 -43.75
C GLY A 580 -2.30 -17.76 -43.03
N SER A 581 -2.40 -18.76 -42.14
CA SER A 581 -3.58 -18.98 -41.29
C SER A 581 -3.67 -17.90 -40.21
N ARG A 582 -4.78 -17.17 -40.17
CA ARG A 582 -5.08 -16.16 -39.14
C ARG A 582 -6.50 -16.37 -38.65
N LEU A 583 -6.66 -16.97 -37.47
CA LEU A 583 -7.94 -17.15 -36.82
C LEU A 583 -7.90 -16.50 -35.44
N THR A 584 -8.83 -15.59 -35.18
CA THR A 584 -8.93 -14.86 -33.92
C THR A 584 -10.36 -14.96 -33.38
N ALA A 585 -10.51 -15.53 -32.18
CA ALA A 585 -11.74 -15.49 -31.42
C ALA A 585 -11.64 -14.36 -30.38
N THR A 586 -12.59 -13.43 -30.38
CA THR A 586 -12.61 -12.29 -29.46
C THR A 586 -13.85 -12.38 -28.58
N PHE A 587 -13.68 -12.38 -27.27
CA PHE A 587 -14.74 -12.16 -26.28
C PHE A 587 -14.65 -10.71 -25.83
N ARG A 588 -15.70 -9.92 -26.08
CA ARG A 588 -15.76 -8.49 -25.72
C ARG A 588 -16.55 -8.27 -24.45
N HIS A 589 -16.19 -7.23 -23.72
CA HIS A 589 -16.87 -6.79 -22.51
C HIS A 589 -16.91 -7.82 -21.37
N VAL A 590 -15.86 -8.64 -21.22
CA VAL A 590 -15.81 -9.64 -20.15
C VAL A 590 -15.60 -8.95 -18.80
N PRO A 591 -16.53 -9.06 -17.82
CA PRO A 591 -16.38 -8.44 -16.53
C PRO A 591 -15.40 -9.23 -15.65
N PHE A 592 -14.30 -8.60 -15.23
CA PHE A 592 -13.39 -9.17 -14.23
C PHE A 592 -13.64 -8.55 -12.85
N GLY A 593 -13.79 -9.40 -11.83
CA GLY A 593 -13.91 -8.98 -10.44
C GLY A 593 -12.55 -8.64 -9.82
N VAL A 594 -12.47 -7.60 -9.00
CA VAL A 594 -11.21 -7.20 -8.32
C VAL A 594 -11.08 -7.94 -6.99
N PRO A 595 -9.93 -8.61 -6.69
CA PRO A 595 -9.67 -9.20 -5.39
C PRO A 595 -9.90 -8.18 -4.25
N LEU A 596 -10.49 -8.60 -3.13
CA LEU A 596 -10.85 -7.69 -2.04
C LEU A 596 -9.68 -6.81 -1.55
N LEU A 597 -8.46 -7.37 -1.50
CA LEU A 597 -7.25 -6.65 -1.06
C LEU A 597 -6.76 -5.59 -2.06
N ASP A 598 -7.25 -5.58 -3.30
CA ASP A 598 -6.84 -4.64 -4.35
C ASP A 598 -7.82 -3.47 -4.53
N GLN A 599 -8.96 -3.52 -3.84
CA GLN A 599 -9.92 -2.43 -3.82
C GLN A 599 -9.42 -1.26 -2.97
N VAL A 600 -9.42 -0.04 -3.53
CA VAL A 600 -8.92 1.18 -2.86
C VAL A 600 -9.58 1.37 -1.50
N TRP A 601 -10.89 1.14 -1.36
CA TRP A 601 -11.59 1.33 -0.08
C TRP A 601 -11.17 0.29 0.97
N VAL A 602 -10.90 -0.96 0.60
CA VAL A 602 -10.41 -2.01 1.51
C VAL A 602 -8.99 -1.70 1.95
N ARG A 603 -8.09 -1.34 1.01
CA ARG A 603 -6.74 -0.90 1.34
C ARG A 603 -6.74 0.36 2.21
N THR A 604 -7.64 1.29 1.94
CA THR A 604 -7.82 2.50 2.74
C THR A 604 -8.32 2.15 4.15
N ALA A 605 -9.28 1.22 4.28
CA ALA A 605 -9.76 0.75 5.57
C ALA A 605 -8.67 0.01 6.36
N LEU A 606 -7.91 -0.88 5.71
CA LEU A 606 -6.76 -1.57 6.32
C LEU A 606 -5.64 -0.60 6.70
N ALA A 607 -5.36 0.41 5.87
CA ALA A 607 -4.40 1.46 6.17
C ALA A 607 -4.86 2.30 7.38
N CYS A 608 -6.14 2.68 7.45
CA CYS A 608 -6.72 3.34 8.61
C CYS A 608 -6.58 2.46 9.86
N VAL A 609 -6.99 1.19 9.82
CA VAL A 609 -6.85 0.25 10.94
C VAL A 609 -5.38 0.08 11.36
N GLY A 610 -4.47 -0.06 10.40
CA GLY A 610 -3.04 -0.15 10.64
C GLY A 610 -2.48 1.09 11.34
N LEU A 611 -2.87 2.30 10.88
CA LEU A 611 -2.51 3.57 11.50
C LEU A 611 -3.11 3.71 12.91
N THR A 612 -4.38 3.35 13.11
CA THR A 612 -5.04 3.34 14.42
C THR A 612 -4.32 2.38 15.39
N LEU A 613 -3.90 1.21 14.92
CA LEU A 613 -3.13 0.25 15.71
C LEU A 613 -1.71 0.78 16.01
N LEU A 614 -1.06 1.45 15.06
CA LEU A 614 0.24 2.09 15.25
C LEU A 614 0.16 3.23 16.27
N LEU A 615 -1.01 3.84 16.45
CA LEU A 615 -1.30 4.78 17.54
C LEU A 615 -1.55 4.08 18.88
N LEU A 616 -2.47 3.11 18.92
CA LEU A 616 -2.97 2.52 20.16
C LEU A 616 -2.00 1.51 20.79
N LEU A 617 -1.31 0.69 19.99
CA LEU A 617 -0.42 -0.35 20.50
C LEU A 617 0.74 0.23 21.33
N PRO A 618 1.45 1.29 20.88
CA PRO A 618 2.46 1.95 21.71
C PRO A 618 1.92 2.51 23.03
N LEU A 619 0.71 3.07 23.01
CA LEU A 619 0.07 3.64 24.20
C LEU A 619 -0.33 2.58 25.24
N VAL A 620 -0.63 1.35 24.79
CA VAL A 620 -1.04 0.24 25.64
C VAL A 620 0.15 -0.60 26.10
N PHE A 621 1.09 -0.93 25.21
CA PHE A 621 2.10 -1.96 25.44
C PHE A 621 3.51 -1.44 25.71
N LEU A 622 3.87 -0.23 25.26
CA LEU A 622 5.23 0.29 25.46
C LEU A 622 5.36 1.08 26.76
N ARG A 623 6.54 0.98 27.40
CA ARG A 623 6.85 1.74 28.62
C ARG A 623 6.91 3.25 28.34
N PRO A 624 6.44 4.13 29.25
CA PRO A 624 6.41 5.59 29.05
C PRO A 624 7.76 6.22 28.71
N SER A 625 8.86 5.62 29.19
CA SER A 625 10.22 6.10 28.99
C SER A 625 10.84 5.69 27.64
N ALA A 626 10.22 4.78 26.89
CA ALA A 626 10.79 4.31 25.63
C ALA A 626 10.67 5.39 24.53
N ALA A 627 11.79 5.79 23.94
CA ALA A 627 11.84 6.66 22.75
C ALA A 627 10.82 6.29 21.65
N PRO A 628 10.62 5.00 21.30
CA PRO A 628 9.59 4.63 20.32
C PRO A 628 8.17 5.03 20.75
N ARG A 629 7.82 4.98 22.05
CA ARG A 629 6.51 5.44 22.51
C ARG A 629 6.32 6.96 22.34
N ARG A 630 7.39 7.75 22.48
CA ARG A 630 7.33 9.21 22.33
C ARG A 630 7.11 9.64 20.86
N TRP A 631 7.77 8.94 19.93
CA TRP A 631 7.87 9.36 18.53
C TRP A 631 7.08 8.52 17.53
N LEU A 632 6.77 7.24 17.76
CA LEU A 632 5.98 6.43 16.83
C LEU A 632 4.59 7.01 16.54
N PRO A 633 3.84 7.50 17.54
CA PRO A 633 2.58 8.19 17.27
C PRO A 633 2.80 9.42 16.39
N LEU A 634 3.87 10.19 16.66
CA LEU A 634 4.24 11.35 15.84
C LEU A 634 4.66 10.95 14.43
N LEU A 635 5.31 9.81 14.21
CA LEU A 635 5.60 9.29 12.87
C LEU A 635 4.32 8.95 12.12
N GLY A 636 3.34 8.30 12.77
CA GLY A 636 2.01 8.09 12.18
C GLY A 636 1.32 9.40 11.80
N TYR A 637 1.47 10.44 12.63
CA TYR A 637 0.90 11.77 12.39
C TYR A 637 1.67 12.61 11.36
N SER A 638 3.00 12.59 11.36
CA SER A 638 3.86 13.37 10.45
C SER A 638 3.85 12.80 9.04
N VAL A 639 3.70 11.48 8.91
CA VAL A 639 3.37 10.84 7.62
C VAL A 639 2.04 11.34 7.06
N SER A 640 1.14 11.85 7.91
CA SER A 640 -0.22 12.24 7.53
C SER A 640 -0.45 13.75 7.38
N LEU A 641 0.34 14.64 8.01
CA LEU A 641 -0.09 16.05 8.19
C LEU A 641 0.86 17.19 7.78
N VAL A 642 2.20 17.09 7.80
CA VAL A 642 3.05 18.29 7.60
C VAL A 642 4.44 18.03 6.95
N GLY A 643 4.62 18.50 5.70
CA GLY A 643 5.78 19.25 5.18
C GLY A 643 7.22 18.67 5.16
N ALA A 644 7.90 18.88 4.02
CA ALA A 644 9.34 18.74 3.70
C ALA A 644 9.96 17.33 3.60
N GLY A 645 9.54 16.34 4.40
CA GLY A 645 9.91 14.92 4.20
C GLY A 645 8.79 14.07 3.57
N GLY A 646 7.62 14.66 3.38
CA GLY A 646 6.40 13.96 2.98
C GLY A 646 6.40 13.43 1.55
N SER A 647 7.22 13.97 0.63
CA SER A 647 7.20 13.54 -0.78
C SER A 647 7.71 12.12 -0.99
N GLU A 648 8.67 11.65 -0.20
CA GLU A 648 9.21 10.29 -0.33
C GLU A 648 8.25 9.23 0.23
N VAL A 649 7.58 9.54 1.34
CA VAL A 649 6.59 8.64 1.96
C VAL A 649 5.22 8.73 1.25
N LEU A 650 4.83 9.90 0.73
CA LEU A 650 3.73 9.99 -0.24
C LEU A 650 4.06 9.23 -1.52
N GLY A 651 5.33 9.19 -1.95
CA GLY A 651 5.79 8.31 -3.02
C GLY A 651 5.51 6.83 -2.73
N LEU A 652 5.89 6.36 -1.54
CA LEU A 652 5.63 4.99 -1.06
C LEU A 652 4.14 4.67 -0.88
N LEU A 653 3.33 5.61 -0.35
CA LEU A 653 1.88 5.44 -0.14
C LEU A 653 1.06 5.60 -1.42
N SER A 654 1.51 6.43 -2.38
CA SER A 654 0.90 6.55 -3.70
C SER A 654 1.05 5.28 -4.53
N GLY A 655 2.12 4.50 -4.29
CA GLY A 655 2.29 3.16 -4.85
C GLY A 655 1.26 2.14 -4.32
N LEU A 656 0.62 2.39 -3.18
CA LEU A 656 -0.34 1.47 -2.55
C LEU A 656 -1.80 1.65 -3.01
N ARG A 657 -2.10 2.64 -3.87
CA ARG A 657 -3.48 2.94 -4.37
C ARG A 657 -4.50 3.07 -3.22
N ILE A 658 -4.26 3.99 -2.27
CA ILE A 658 -5.15 4.31 -1.13
C ILE A 658 -5.73 5.72 -1.24
N HIS A 659 -6.95 5.94 -0.73
CA HIS A 659 -7.62 7.24 -0.76
C HIS A 659 -7.10 8.15 0.37
N LEU A 660 -6.02 8.86 0.07
CA LEU A 660 -5.28 9.70 1.02
C LEU A 660 -6.15 10.68 1.83
N PRO A 661 -7.13 11.40 1.24
CA PRO A 661 -7.99 12.31 2.02
C PRO A 661 -8.78 11.61 3.14
N THR A 662 -9.20 10.36 2.93
CA THR A 662 -9.93 9.59 3.95
C THR A 662 -9.01 9.19 5.09
N VAL A 663 -7.78 8.77 4.77
CA VAL A 663 -6.76 8.45 5.78
C VAL A 663 -6.44 9.68 6.63
N VAL A 664 -6.20 10.84 5.99
CA VAL A 664 -5.96 12.11 6.67
C VAL A 664 -7.17 12.51 7.53
N GLY A 665 -8.39 12.34 7.03
CA GLY A 665 -9.63 12.62 7.76
C GLY A 665 -9.80 11.76 9.02
N VAL A 666 -9.55 10.45 8.92
CA VAL A 666 -9.62 9.51 10.06
C VAL A 666 -8.55 9.83 11.09
N VAL A 667 -7.30 10.02 10.67
CA VAL A 667 -6.20 10.38 11.57
C VAL A 667 -6.46 11.72 12.28
N SER A 668 -7.00 12.71 11.56
CA SER A 668 -7.37 14.01 12.16
C SER A 668 -8.49 13.85 13.18
N ALA A 669 -9.52 13.05 12.87
CA ALA A 669 -10.60 12.76 13.80
C ALA A 669 -10.11 12.01 15.06
N GLU A 670 -9.17 11.09 14.91
CA GLU A 670 -8.52 10.40 16.04
C GLU A 670 -7.74 11.36 16.94
N VAL A 671 -6.95 12.28 16.36
CA VAL A 671 -6.24 13.31 17.15
C VAL A 671 -7.23 14.14 17.96
N VAL A 672 -8.30 14.63 17.32
CA VAL A 672 -9.34 15.42 17.98
C VAL A 672 -10.02 14.60 19.07
N LEU A 673 -10.36 13.33 18.80
CA LEU A 673 -10.98 12.45 19.76
C LEU A 673 -10.06 12.17 20.96
N CYS A 674 -8.78 11.88 20.73
CA CYS A 674 -7.79 11.68 21.78
C CYS A 674 -7.58 12.94 22.62
N ALA A 675 -7.52 14.13 21.98
CA ALA A 675 -7.44 15.41 22.70
C ALA A 675 -8.68 15.64 23.57
N CYS A 676 -9.88 15.42 23.02
CA CYS A 676 -11.15 15.51 23.75
C CYS A 676 -11.23 14.51 24.91
N LEU A 677 -10.83 13.26 24.70
CA LEU A 677 -10.79 12.23 25.74
C LEU A 677 -9.73 12.55 26.82
N GLY A 678 -8.57 13.09 26.44
CA GLY A 678 -7.54 13.56 27.36
C GLY A 678 -8.04 14.71 28.24
N LEU A 679 -8.79 15.65 27.67
CA LEU A 679 -9.46 16.73 28.40
C LEU A 679 -10.51 16.22 29.38
N LEU A 680 -11.28 15.20 28.98
CA LEU A 680 -12.36 14.66 29.78
C LEU A 680 -11.89 13.67 30.84
N SER A 681 -10.75 13.00 30.65
CA SER A 681 -10.26 11.93 31.52
C SER A 681 -8.78 12.11 31.91
N PRO A 682 -8.48 12.40 33.20
CA PRO A 682 -7.11 12.46 33.70
C PRO A 682 -6.30 11.17 33.46
N ALA A 683 -6.94 10.00 33.44
CA ALA A 683 -6.26 8.73 33.19
C ALA A 683 -5.75 8.62 31.74
N VAL A 684 -6.54 9.11 30.78
CA VAL A 684 -6.16 9.18 29.37
C VAL A 684 -5.07 10.22 29.18
N PHE A 685 -5.19 11.40 29.82
CA PHE A 685 -4.17 12.44 29.80
C PHE A 685 -2.80 11.94 30.28
N ARG A 686 -2.73 11.19 31.40
CA ARG A 686 -1.47 10.59 31.89
C ARG A 686 -0.81 9.65 30.87
N LYS A 687 -1.56 9.07 29.95
CA LYS A 687 -0.99 8.23 28.88
C LYS A 687 -0.54 9.04 27.68
N LEU A 688 -1.35 10.03 27.27
CA LEU A 688 -1.10 10.88 26.11
C LEU A 688 0.02 11.90 26.34
N VAL A 689 0.23 12.39 27.57
CA VAL A 689 1.23 13.43 27.86
C VAL A 689 2.67 13.02 27.52
N PHE A 690 2.94 11.71 27.44
CA PHE A 690 4.24 11.15 27.03
C PHE A 690 4.43 11.08 25.51
N THR A 691 3.41 11.43 24.71
CA THR A 691 3.44 11.31 23.26
C THR A 691 3.25 12.67 22.59
N HIS A 692 4.02 12.96 21.55
CA HIS A 692 3.81 14.16 20.74
C HIS A 692 2.62 13.96 19.77
N PRO A 693 1.83 15.02 19.47
CA PRO A 693 1.99 16.41 19.90
C PRO A 693 1.30 16.74 21.25
N PHE A 694 0.65 15.77 21.91
CA PHE A 694 -0.13 16.02 23.13
C PHE A 694 0.72 16.56 24.30
N SER A 695 2.00 16.22 24.35
CA SER A 695 2.96 16.79 25.31
C SER A 695 3.01 18.32 25.26
N TRP A 696 2.90 18.94 24.08
CA TRP A 696 2.89 20.41 23.95
C TRP A 696 1.63 21.05 24.55
N ALA A 697 0.49 20.37 24.46
CA ALA A 697 -0.76 20.84 25.07
C ALA A 697 -0.82 20.58 26.59
N ALA A 698 0.09 19.80 27.15
CA ALA A 698 -0.02 19.35 28.53
C ALA A 698 0.11 20.49 29.56
N ALA A 699 1.11 21.35 29.41
CA ALA A 699 1.32 22.50 30.29
C ALA A 699 0.13 23.49 30.30
N PRO A 700 -0.40 23.96 29.15
CA PRO A 700 -1.56 24.85 29.15
C PRO A 700 -2.82 24.18 29.72
N LEU A 701 -3.02 22.87 29.50
CA LEU A 701 -4.15 22.15 30.10
C LEU A 701 -4.06 22.04 31.62
N LEU A 702 -2.87 21.77 32.17
CA LEU A 702 -2.65 21.74 33.62
C LEU A 702 -2.79 23.12 34.27
N ARG A 703 -2.68 24.22 33.52
CA ARG A 703 -2.98 25.58 34.01
C ARG A 703 -4.48 25.88 34.11
N SER A 704 -5.33 25.13 33.41
CA SER A 704 -6.79 25.30 33.49
C SER A 704 -7.30 24.89 34.88
N PRO A 705 -8.00 25.77 35.64
CA PRO A 705 -8.43 25.46 37.00
C PRO A 705 -9.32 24.22 37.10
N ALA A 706 -10.23 24.04 36.14
CA ALA A 706 -11.17 22.91 36.12
C ALA A 706 -10.44 21.59 35.87
N PHE A 707 -9.53 21.56 34.89
CA PHE A 707 -8.75 20.36 34.58
C PHE A 707 -7.76 20.03 35.70
N ARG A 708 -7.05 21.04 36.22
CA ARG A 708 -6.10 20.91 37.34
C ARG A 708 -6.75 20.31 38.57
N ARG A 709 -7.93 20.80 38.97
CA ARG A 709 -8.69 20.24 40.10
C ARG A 709 -8.98 18.75 39.88
N ARG A 710 -9.44 18.36 38.69
CA ARG A 710 -9.76 16.95 38.36
C ARG A 710 -8.50 16.08 38.32
N PHE A 711 -7.41 16.57 37.71
CA PHE A 711 -6.16 15.84 37.57
C PHE A 711 -5.53 15.51 38.93
N PHE A 712 -5.44 16.51 39.82
CA PHE A 712 -4.82 16.38 41.14
C PHE A 712 -5.76 15.88 42.24
N THR A 713 -7.03 15.57 41.93
CA THR A 713 -7.99 15.06 42.94
C THR A 713 -7.44 13.86 43.71
N THR A 714 -6.77 12.92 43.04
CA THR A 714 -6.16 11.75 43.69
C THR A 714 -5.01 12.16 44.63
N HIS A 715 -4.14 13.07 44.19
CA HIS A 715 -3.05 13.60 45.00
C HIS A 715 -3.59 14.31 46.26
N VAL A 716 -4.56 15.22 46.10
CA VAL A 716 -5.20 15.93 47.20
C VAL A 716 -5.79 14.96 48.23
N ARG A 717 -6.49 13.91 47.78
CA ARG A 717 -7.03 12.87 48.66
C ARG A 717 -5.94 12.08 49.38
N GLN A 718 -4.86 11.73 48.69
CA GLN A 718 -3.72 11.02 49.27
C GLN A 718 -3.03 11.87 50.35
N VAL A 719 -2.76 13.15 50.06
CA VAL A 719 -2.15 14.06 51.03
C VAL A 719 -3.07 14.32 52.22
N ARG A 720 -4.38 14.56 51.99
CA ARG A 720 -5.36 14.71 53.08
C ARG A 720 -5.40 13.47 53.98
N ARG A 721 -5.50 12.28 53.38
CA ARG A 721 -5.44 11.01 54.12
C ARG A 721 -4.14 10.86 54.91
N ARG A 722 -2.99 11.23 54.33
CA ARG A 722 -1.70 11.18 55.03
C ARG A 722 -1.69 12.09 56.27
N VAL A 723 -2.20 13.31 56.15
CA VAL A 723 -2.31 14.24 57.29
C VAL A 723 -3.28 13.70 58.36
N ASP A 724 -4.40 13.12 57.94
CA ASP A 724 -5.41 12.56 58.86
C ASP A 724 -4.89 11.32 59.59
N VAL A 725 -4.19 10.42 58.87
CA VAL A 725 -3.54 9.25 59.47
C VAL A 725 -2.44 9.68 60.43
N ALA A 726 -1.59 10.64 60.06
CA ALA A 726 -0.55 11.16 60.94
C ALA A 726 -1.15 11.82 62.21
N SER A 727 -2.26 12.55 62.07
CA SER A 727 -3.01 13.11 63.20
C SER A 727 -3.60 12.02 64.11
N ALA A 728 -4.17 10.96 63.53
CA ALA A 728 -4.69 9.81 64.29
C ALA A 728 -3.58 9.06 65.03
N GLN A 729 -2.46 8.77 64.36
CA GLN A 729 -1.29 8.09 64.91
C GLN A 729 -0.60 8.93 66.00
N ALA A 730 -0.65 10.26 65.93
CA ALA A 730 -0.17 11.15 66.98
C ALA A 730 -1.13 11.23 68.19
N ASN A 731 -1.90 10.16 68.46
CA ASN A 731 -2.92 10.08 69.49
C ASN A 731 -3.98 11.18 69.32
N GLY A 732 -4.60 11.22 68.12
CA GLY A 732 -5.69 12.14 67.77
C GLY A 732 -5.36 13.61 68.06
N GLU A 733 -4.19 14.05 67.61
CA GLU A 733 -3.73 15.42 67.78
C GLU A 733 -4.52 16.40 66.92
N VAL A 734 -5.06 17.44 67.54
CA VAL A 734 -5.83 18.51 66.92
C VAL A 734 -5.01 19.80 67.03
N PHE A 735 -4.87 20.51 65.91
CA PHE A 735 -4.33 21.86 65.95
C PHE A 735 -5.43 22.83 66.36
N VAL A 736 -5.14 23.65 67.36
CA VAL A 736 -6.02 24.71 67.83
C VAL A 736 -5.47 26.01 67.27
N ASP A 737 -6.31 26.81 66.62
CA ASP A 737 -5.88 28.04 65.97
C ASP A 737 -5.40 29.05 67.02
N LEU A 738 -4.08 29.15 67.11
CA LEU A 738 -3.34 29.99 68.03
C LEU A 738 -2.33 30.76 67.18
N SER A 739 -2.13 32.03 67.51
CA SER A 739 -1.13 32.85 66.81
C SER A 739 0.26 32.25 66.99
N ALA A 740 1.09 32.36 65.97
CA ALA A 740 2.52 32.10 66.04
C ALA A 740 3.28 33.42 66.12
N HIS A 741 4.31 33.49 66.95
CA HIS A 741 5.21 34.64 67.03
C HIS A 741 6.12 34.67 65.81
N VAL A 742 6.27 35.85 65.20
CA VAL A 742 7.24 36.07 64.14
C VAL A 742 8.59 36.37 64.78
N VAL A 743 9.55 35.48 64.56
CA VAL A 743 10.91 35.63 65.08
C VAL A 743 11.75 36.46 64.12
N GLU A 744 11.64 36.12 62.84
CA GLU A 744 12.41 36.73 61.79
C GLU A 744 11.60 36.72 60.50
N TYR A 745 11.80 37.74 59.68
CA TYR A 745 11.13 37.89 58.41
C TYR A 745 12.01 38.68 57.44
N ALA A 746 12.15 38.17 56.23
CA ALA A 746 12.77 38.90 55.13
C ALA A 746 11.88 38.83 53.88
N GLY A 747 11.68 39.99 53.24
CA GLY A 747 10.93 40.12 52.00
C GLY A 747 11.15 41.49 51.34
N PRO A 748 11.19 41.58 50.00
CA PRO A 748 11.45 42.83 49.30
C PRO A 748 10.30 43.83 49.46
N GLY A 749 10.60 45.01 50.01
CA GLY A 749 9.66 46.14 50.11
C GLY A 749 8.56 46.01 51.17
N VAL A 750 8.71 45.09 52.13
CA VAL A 750 7.66 44.78 53.11
C VAL A 750 7.95 45.46 54.46
N PRO A 751 6.98 46.17 55.07
CA PRO A 751 7.11 46.71 56.43
C PRO A 751 7.32 45.58 57.46
N PRO A 752 7.78 45.88 58.70
CA PRO A 752 7.91 44.84 59.73
C PRO A 752 6.60 44.06 59.85
N SER A 753 6.68 42.74 59.69
CA SER A 753 5.51 41.87 59.89
C SER A 753 4.93 42.12 61.28
N PRO A 754 3.60 42.03 61.47
CA PRO A 754 3.06 41.96 62.82
C PRO A 754 3.80 40.88 63.62
N SER A 755 4.01 41.14 64.91
CA SER A 755 4.71 40.25 65.83
C SER A 755 4.06 38.87 65.96
N GLU A 756 2.84 38.73 65.44
CA GLU A 756 2.02 37.53 65.50
C GLU A 756 1.25 37.31 64.18
N ARG A 757 1.09 36.04 63.80
CA ARG A 757 0.32 35.60 62.62
C ARG A 757 -0.54 34.38 62.96
N THR A 758 -1.73 34.31 62.41
CA THR A 758 -2.61 33.13 62.47
C THR A 758 -2.21 32.06 61.45
N ALA A 759 -2.68 30.81 61.60
CA ALA A 759 -2.39 29.75 60.63
C ALA A 759 -2.93 30.08 59.23
N ALA A 760 -4.07 30.77 59.13
CA ALA A 760 -4.64 31.21 57.85
C ALA A 760 -3.74 32.23 57.14
N GLU A 761 -3.18 33.20 57.88
CA GLU A 761 -2.24 34.19 57.34
C GLU A 761 -0.92 33.55 56.91
N LEU A 762 -0.39 32.59 57.68
CA LEU A 762 0.80 31.84 57.29
C LEU A 762 0.55 31.01 56.02
N CYS A 763 -0.63 30.37 55.91
CA CYS A 763 -1.01 29.64 54.70
C CYS A 763 -1.10 30.58 53.48
N LEU A 764 -1.55 31.82 53.66
CA LEU A 764 -1.55 32.84 52.60
C LEU A 764 -0.14 33.20 52.14
N LEU A 765 0.79 33.41 53.08
CA LEU A 765 2.20 33.69 52.74
C LEU A 765 2.82 32.54 51.94
N LEU A 766 2.55 31.30 52.34
CA LEU A 766 3.05 30.11 51.67
C LEU A 766 2.45 29.92 50.27
N THR A 767 1.13 30.08 50.14
CA THR A 767 0.40 29.73 48.91
C THR A 767 0.23 30.88 47.91
N HIS A 768 0.26 32.13 48.37
CA HIS A 768 0.06 33.31 47.54
C HIS A 768 1.35 34.09 47.32
N GLU A 769 2.06 34.42 48.41
CA GLU A 769 3.31 35.20 48.33
C GLU A 769 4.54 34.32 48.02
N ARG A 770 4.38 33.00 48.12
CA ARG A 770 5.41 31.98 47.93
C ARG A 770 6.61 32.18 48.87
N ALA A 771 6.34 32.55 50.12
CA ALA A 771 7.36 32.68 51.14
C ALA A 771 7.71 31.31 51.74
N HIS A 772 8.99 31.07 52.00
CA HIS A 772 9.43 29.91 52.78
C HIS A 772 9.09 30.10 54.26
N LEU A 773 8.58 29.06 54.91
CA LEU A 773 8.20 29.08 56.31
C LEU A 773 9.06 28.09 57.10
N LEU A 774 9.72 28.59 58.14
CA LEU A 774 10.45 27.80 59.12
C LEU A 774 9.70 27.85 60.46
N LEU A 775 9.06 26.74 60.83
CA LEU A 775 8.45 26.56 62.15
C LEU A 775 9.53 26.05 63.12
N GLN A 776 10.11 26.95 63.91
CA GLN A 776 11.26 26.61 64.74
C GLN A 776 11.00 26.94 66.19
N CYS A 777 10.90 25.94 67.05
CA CYS A 777 10.79 26.11 68.50
C CYS A 777 11.20 24.82 69.23
N ALA A 778 11.30 24.88 70.56
CA ALA A 778 11.60 23.70 71.37
C ALA A 778 10.51 22.60 71.27
N GLY A 779 10.80 21.42 71.81
CA GLY A 779 9.84 20.30 71.87
C GLY A 779 8.54 20.67 72.58
N GLY A 780 7.40 20.13 72.13
CA GLY A 780 6.13 20.20 72.87
C GLY A 780 5.24 21.45 72.65
N ARG A 781 5.64 22.43 71.84
CA ARG A 781 4.79 23.61 71.50
C ARG A 781 3.83 23.42 70.32
N GLY A 782 3.89 22.29 69.60
CA GLY A 782 2.95 21.98 68.51
C GLY A 782 3.41 22.35 67.09
N LYS A 783 4.72 22.30 66.79
CA LYS A 783 5.27 22.54 65.43
C LYS A 783 4.60 21.69 64.35
N SER A 784 4.63 20.37 64.55
CA SER A 784 4.07 19.41 63.59
C SER A 784 2.55 19.53 63.46
N ALA A 785 1.86 19.98 64.51
CA ALA A 785 0.42 20.27 64.48
C ALA A 785 0.13 21.50 63.62
N LEU A 786 0.88 22.59 63.79
CA LEU A 786 0.78 23.79 62.94
C LEU A 786 1.11 23.46 61.49
N LEU A 787 2.18 22.71 61.22
CA LEU A 787 2.56 22.26 59.88
C LEU A 787 1.40 21.50 59.21
N ARG A 788 0.82 20.51 59.89
CA ARG A 788 -0.33 19.75 59.39
C ARG A 788 -1.55 20.63 59.14
N GLN A 789 -1.80 21.63 59.99
CA GLN A 789 -2.89 22.58 59.77
C GLN A 789 -2.64 23.44 58.52
N LEU A 790 -1.42 23.93 58.31
CA LEU A 790 -1.06 24.69 57.11
C LEU A 790 -1.26 23.84 55.85
N VAL A 791 -0.89 22.56 55.90
CA VAL A 791 -1.16 21.61 54.82
C VAL A 791 -2.67 21.45 54.59
N ARG A 792 -3.49 21.25 55.64
CA ARG A 792 -4.96 21.17 55.51
C ARG A 792 -5.56 22.41 54.87
N LEU A 793 -5.22 23.59 55.38
CA LEU A 793 -5.68 24.88 54.85
C LEU A 793 -5.25 25.09 53.40
N SER A 794 -4.05 24.65 53.02
CA SER A 794 -3.56 24.74 51.64
C SER A 794 -4.37 23.86 50.67
N LEU A 795 -4.80 22.66 51.11
CA LEU A 795 -5.61 21.76 50.31
C LEU A 795 -7.03 22.31 50.12
N GLU A 796 -7.64 22.85 51.18
CA GLU A 796 -8.93 23.54 51.11
C GLU A 796 -8.86 24.74 50.16
N ARG A 797 -7.77 25.52 50.25
CA ARG A 797 -7.52 26.64 49.35
C ARG A 797 -7.34 26.20 47.90
N PHE A 798 -6.68 25.08 47.64
CA PHE A 798 -6.59 24.51 46.28
C PHE A 798 -7.96 24.09 45.75
N GLU A 799 -8.80 23.47 46.58
CA GLU A 799 -10.16 23.07 46.18
C GLU A 799 -11.04 24.27 45.80
N GLN A 800 -10.86 25.41 46.50
CA GLN A 800 -11.53 26.68 46.20
C GLN A 800 -10.89 27.43 45.02
N LYS A 801 -9.56 27.46 44.96
CA LYS A 801 -8.75 28.16 43.96
C LYS A 801 -7.63 27.24 43.46
N PRO A 802 -7.87 26.46 42.38
CA PRO A 802 -6.94 25.44 41.88
C PRO A 802 -5.59 25.98 41.38
N SER A 803 -5.43 27.29 41.21
CA SER A 803 -4.14 27.90 40.89
C SER A 803 -3.17 27.97 42.09
N SER A 804 -3.64 27.61 43.29
CA SER A 804 -2.80 27.60 44.50
C SER A 804 -1.83 26.42 44.47
N PRO A 805 -0.61 26.54 45.02
CA PRO A 805 0.34 25.44 45.04
C PRO A 805 -0.12 24.30 45.94
N LEU A 806 0.23 23.07 45.56
CA LEU A 806 -0.09 21.86 46.32
C LEU A 806 1.08 21.41 47.21
N PRO A 807 0.82 20.92 48.43
CA PRO A 807 1.84 20.33 49.30
C PRO A 807 2.43 19.04 48.71
N VAL A 808 3.76 18.91 48.83
CA VAL A 808 4.53 17.70 48.52
C VAL A 808 5.41 17.37 49.71
N PHE A 809 5.17 16.22 50.35
CA PHE A 809 5.99 15.77 51.47
C PHE A 809 7.31 15.19 50.97
N ILE A 810 8.41 15.68 51.52
CA ILE A 810 9.77 15.20 51.27
C ILE A 810 10.11 14.08 52.24
N ASP A 811 10.88 13.10 51.77
CA ASP A 811 11.39 12.02 52.61
C ASP A 811 12.50 12.56 53.55
N PRO A 812 12.39 12.40 54.87
CA PRO A 812 13.44 12.82 55.82
C PRO A 812 14.81 12.16 55.57
N ALA A 813 14.85 11.00 54.90
CA ALA A 813 16.09 10.33 54.55
C ALA A 813 16.81 10.95 53.34
N ALA A 814 16.18 11.89 52.62
CA ALA A 814 16.79 12.50 51.46
C ALA A 814 17.92 13.49 51.82
N GLU A 815 19.01 13.46 51.07
CA GLU A 815 20.15 14.37 51.22
C GLU A 815 20.01 15.63 50.36
N ASP A 816 19.22 15.56 49.28
CA ASP A 816 19.01 16.64 48.30
C ASP A 816 17.50 16.90 48.08
N LEU A 817 17.07 18.14 48.35
CA LEU A 817 15.66 18.54 48.30
C LEU A 817 15.07 18.52 46.88
N GLU A 818 15.88 18.84 45.86
CA GLU A 818 15.43 18.88 44.47
C GLU A 818 15.12 17.47 43.97
N SER A 819 16.08 16.56 44.13
CA SER A 819 15.93 15.14 43.75
C SER A 819 14.77 14.50 44.50
N ALA A 820 14.63 14.78 45.80
CA ALA A 820 13.53 14.28 46.60
C ALA A 820 12.15 14.81 46.16
N ALA A 821 12.08 16.07 45.73
CA ALA A 821 10.84 16.64 45.18
C ALA A 821 10.46 15.95 43.86
N LYS A 822 11.42 15.72 42.97
CA LYS A 822 11.20 15.01 41.70
C LYS A 822 10.75 13.57 41.96
N GLU A 823 11.36 12.88 42.92
CA GLU A 823 10.97 11.52 43.32
C GLU A 823 9.56 11.47 43.91
N ALA A 824 9.24 12.39 44.82
CA ALA A 824 7.90 12.46 45.43
C ALA A 824 6.77 12.66 44.41
N LEU A 825 7.06 13.34 43.29
CA LEU A 825 6.09 13.60 42.22
C LEU A 825 6.03 12.50 41.14
N GLN A 826 6.82 11.43 41.21
CA GLN A 826 6.79 10.34 40.23
C GLN A 826 5.40 9.69 40.09
N ASP A 827 4.69 9.53 41.20
CA ASP A 827 3.37 8.88 41.27
C ASP A 827 2.28 9.64 40.49
N LEU A 828 2.54 10.91 40.10
CA LEU A 828 1.62 11.66 39.27
C LEU A 828 1.52 11.10 37.85
N GLY A 829 2.49 10.29 37.41
CA GLY A 829 2.50 9.73 36.05
C GLY A 829 2.64 10.81 34.99
N LEU A 830 3.53 11.78 35.24
CA LEU A 830 3.87 12.86 34.32
C LEU A 830 5.33 12.70 33.82
N PRO A 831 5.66 13.18 32.60
CA PRO A 831 7.03 13.24 32.13
C PRO A 831 7.89 14.09 33.07
N GLU A 832 9.18 13.75 33.19
CA GLU A 832 10.14 14.49 34.02
C GLU A 832 10.20 15.97 33.66
N GLU A 833 10.34 16.29 32.38
CA GLU A 833 10.34 17.66 31.84
C GLU A 833 9.12 18.48 32.31
N LEU A 834 7.94 17.85 32.38
CA LEU A 834 6.73 18.53 32.84
C LEU A 834 6.65 18.64 34.36
N ARG A 835 7.22 17.69 35.11
CA ARG A 835 7.30 17.80 36.58
C ARG A 835 8.24 18.91 36.99
N ASP A 836 9.38 19.01 36.32
CA ASP A 836 10.36 20.08 36.54
C ASP A 836 9.73 21.44 36.24
N ALA A 837 9.05 21.58 35.10
CA ALA A 837 8.33 22.80 34.74
C ALA A 837 7.22 23.19 35.75
N LEU A 838 6.56 22.21 36.40
CA LEU A 838 5.56 22.47 37.45
C LEU A 838 6.20 22.85 38.80
N LEU A 839 7.39 22.35 39.10
CA LEU A 839 8.15 22.76 40.29
C LEU A 839 8.69 24.18 40.10
N GLU A 840 9.29 24.46 38.95
CA GLU A 840 9.79 25.79 38.57
C GLU A 840 8.66 26.82 38.41
N SER A 841 7.46 26.42 38.00
CA SER A 841 6.31 27.35 37.97
C SER A 841 5.76 27.67 39.37
N GLY A 842 6.18 26.97 40.42
CA GLY A 842 5.65 27.07 41.77
C GLY A 842 4.22 26.53 41.89
N ASP A 843 3.92 25.44 41.19
CA ASP A 843 2.63 24.72 41.32
C ASP A 843 2.58 23.79 42.54
N PHE A 844 3.72 23.64 43.22
CA PHE A 844 3.88 22.87 44.45
C PHE A 844 4.67 23.65 45.49
N PHE A 845 4.53 23.26 46.76
CA PHE A 845 5.42 23.65 47.85
C PHE A 845 5.87 22.40 48.60
N LEU A 846 7.10 22.40 49.10
CA LEU A 846 7.69 21.22 49.73
C LEU A 846 7.49 21.27 51.24
N VAL A 847 7.23 20.11 51.84
CA VAL A 847 6.92 19.95 53.26
C VAL A 847 7.89 18.97 53.89
N LEU A 848 8.60 19.41 54.93
CA LEU A 848 9.50 18.57 55.72
C LEU A 848 9.24 18.81 57.21
N ASP A 849 8.77 17.76 57.90
CA ASP A 849 8.55 17.78 59.35
C ASP A 849 9.76 17.15 60.03
N GLY A 850 10.53 17.94 60.80
CA GLY A 850 11.74 17.48 61.49
C GLY A 850 13.03 17.68 60.69
N LEU A 851 13.31 18.89 60.18
CA LEU A 851 14.53 19.22 59.45
C LEU A 851 15.82 18.87 60.22
N THR A 852 15.85 19.13 61.53
CA THR A 852 17.01 18.79 62.39
C THR A 852 17.23 17.30 62.59
N GLU A 853 16.23 16.48 62.27
CA GLU A 853 16.24 15.01 62.37
C GLU A 853 16.39 14.37 60.98
N SER A 854 16.41 15.17 59.92
CA SER A 854 16.59 14.73 58.54
C SER A 854 18.07 14.65 58.14
N ARG A 855 18.37 14.00 57.01
CA ARG A 855 19.71 14.00 56.40
C ARG A 855 20.01 15.26 55.57
N VAL A 856 19.09 16.22 55.49
CA VAL A 856 19.26 17.45 54.72
C VAL A 856 20.17 18.41 55.47
N GLU A 857 21.44 18.48 55.08
CA GLU A 857 22.40 19.41 55.69
C GLU A 857 22.06 20.90 55.40
N PRO A 858 22.46 21.84 56.26
CA PRO A 858 22.22 23.29 56.06
C PRO A 858 22.72 23.81 54.70
N GLU A 859 23.84 23.28 54.20
CA GLU A 859 24.40 23.66 52.90
C GLU A 859 23.57 23.11 51.73
N ALA A 860 22.93 21.95 51.88
CA ALA A 860 22.00 21.44 50.87
C ALA A 860 20.72 22.28 50.82
N LEU A 861 20.21 22.69 51.98
CA LEU A 861 19.09 23.62 52.07
C LEU A 861 19.41 24.96 51.40
N ARG A 862 20.58 25.54 51.69
CA ARG A 862 21.05 26.77 51.06
C ARG A 862 21.11 26.64 49.53
N ARG A 863 21.75 25.58 49.02
CA ARG A 863 21.85 25.31 47.58
C ARG A 863 20.49 25.23 46.90
N TYR A 864 19.48 24.65 47.56
CA TYR A 864 18.11 24.62 47.04
C TYR A 864 17.51 26.03 46.94
N LEU A 865 17.64 26.85 47.99
CA LEU A 865 17.08 28.21 48.05
C LEU A 865 17.70 29.16 47.00
N GLU A 866 18.95 28.94 46.62
CA GLU A 866 19.66 29.72 45.60
C GLU A 866 19.32 29.30 44.15
N ARG A 867 18.68 28.14 43.95
CA ARG A 867 18.28 27.63 42.61
C ARG A 867 16.92 28.17 42.15
N GLU A 868 16.65 28.04 40.85
CA GLU A 868 15.41 28.48 40.21
C GLU A 868 14.16 27.84 40.83
N MET A 869 14.20 26.54 41.13
CA MET A 869 13.13 25.87 41.87
C MET A 869 12.91 26.49 43.26
N GLY A 870 13.98 26.83 43.99
CA GLY A 870 13.86 27.46 45.31
C GLY A 870 13.21 28.84 45.28
N LEU A 871 13.35 29.57 44.17
CA LEU A 871 12.69 30.88 43.99
C LEU A 871 11.16 30.77 43.80
N HIS A 872 10.65 29.59 43.45
CA HIS A 872 9.26 29.41 43.01
C HIS A 872 8.47 28.38 43.81
N ALA A 873 9.11 27.31 44.27
CA ALA A 873 8.53 26.28 45.12
C ALA A 873 8.91 26.55 46.58
N PRO A 874 8.00 27.13 47.39
CA PRO A 874 8.32 27.48 48.76
C PRO A 874 8.47 26.23 49.64
N LEU A 875 9.16 26.40 50.77
CA LEU A 875 9.40 25.34 51.74
C LEU A 875 8.54 25.58 52.98
N LEU A 876 7.93 24.53 53.51
CA LEU A 876 7.32 24.49 54.84
C LEU A 876 8.10 23.50 55.70
N LEU A 877 8.97 24.03 56.56
CA LEU A 877 9.90 23.25 57.35
C LEU A 877 9.51 23.34 58.83
N SER A 878 9.60 22.24 59.56
CA SER A 878 9.61 22.26 61.03
C SER A 878 11.00 21.86 61.53
N ALA A 879 11.50 22.54 62.56
CA ALA A 879 12.84 22.28 63.10
C ALA A 879 12.91 22.58 64.60
N ARG A 880 13.89 21.97 65.28
CA ARG A 880 14.35 22.48 66.58
C ARG A 880 15.24 23.72 66.38
N PRO A 881 15.46 24.55 67.43
CA PRO A 881 16.34 25.71 67.33
C PRO A 881 17.74 25.33 66.86
N ASN A 882 18.15 25.86 65.71
CA ASN A 882 19.44 25.62 65.09
C ASN A 882 19.81 26.81 64.19
N GLU A 883 20.91 27.47 64.53
CA GLU A 883 21.39 28.69 63.87
C GLU A 883 21.86 28.43 62.44
N ALA A 884 22.43 27.25 62.15
CA ALA A 884 22.92 26.92 60.81
C ALA A 884 21.77 26.84 59.81
N TYR A 885 20.65 26.21 60.18
CA TYR A 885 19.45 26.18 59.33
C TYR A 885 18.78 27.55 59.21
N ARG A 886 18.76 28.34 60.30
CA ARG A 886 18.21 29.71 60.26
C ARG A 886 19.04 30.60 59.32
N SER A 887 20.36 30.53 59.40
CA SER A 887 21.30 31.20 58.51
C SER A 887 21.18 30.72 57.06
N ALA A 888 20.96 29.42 56.82
CA ALA A 888 20.67 28.92 55.48
C ALA A 888 19.38 29.51 54.91
N MET A 889 18.32 29.58 55.73
CA MET A 889 17.02 30.16 55.33
C MET A 889 17.10 31.67 55.05
N SER A 890 18.01 32.40 55.70
CA SER A 890 18.16 33.85 55.48
C SER A 890 18.65 34.22 54.08
N HIS A 891 19.19 33.26 53.32
CA HIS A 891 19.55 33.43 51.92
C HIS A 891 18.35 33.45 50.97
N ALA A 892 17.17 33.02 51.44
CA ALA A 892 15.95 33.07 50.64
C ALA A 892 15.45 34.50 50.47
N LEU A 893 14.99 34.84 49.26
CA LEU A 893 14.45 36.17 48.95
C LEU A 893 13.21 36.52 49.80
N ARG A 894 12.39 35.51 50.14
CA ARG A 894 11.15 35.66 50.91
C ARG A 894 11.02 34.52 51.90
N TRP A 895 11.19 34.80 53.19
CA TRP A 895 11.00 33.76 54.21
C TRP A 895 10.54 34.33 55.55
N MET A 896 10.03 33.44 56.39
CA MET A 896 9.60 33.77 57.74
C MET A 896 9.93 32.63 58.70
N ALA A 897 10.58 32.96 59.81
CA ALA A 897 10.70 32.09 60.98
C ALA A 897 9.56 32.39 61.95
N VAL A 898 8.83 31.34 62.34
CA VAL A 898 7.75 31.48 63.33
C VAL A 898 7.83 30.45 64.44
N GLU A 899 7.39 30.89 65.61
CA GLU A 899 7.32 30.12 66.85
C GLU A 899 5.87 29.94 67.29
N PRO A 900 5.33 28.70 67.33
CA PRO A 900 4.04 28.44 67.96
C PRO A 900 4.05 28.90 69.42
N LYS A 901 3.00 29.62 69.83
CA LYS A 901 2.83 30.12 71.20
C LYS A 901 2.58 29.00 72.21
N ARG A 902 3.04 29.23 73.45
CA ARG A 902 2.48 28.55 74.63
C ARG A 902 1.04 29.03 74.87
N LEU A 903 0.24 28.24 75.56
CA LEU A 903 -1.16 28.58 75.80
C LEU A 903 -1.22 29.63 76.93
N ASP A 904 -1.86 30.77 76.67
CA ASP A 904 -2.37 31.63 77.72
C ASP A 904 -3.71 31.08 78.26
N GLU A 905 -4.34 31.74 79.22
CA GLU A 905 -5.63 31.28 79.78
C GLU A 905 -6.74 31.18 78.71
N ALA A 906 -6.78 32.12 77.76
CA ALA A 906 -7.73 32.09 76.66
C ALA A 906 -7.44 30.94 75.67
N GLY A 907 -6.16 30.71 75.38
CA GLY A 907 -5.66 29.60 74.58
C GLY A 907 -5.96 28.25 75.22
N LEU A 908 -5.80 28.14 76.55
CA LEU A 908 -6.14 26.94 77.30
C LEU A 908 -7.63 26.62 77.17
N ALA A 909 -8.52 27.61 77.36
CA ALA A 909 -9.96 27.39 77.20
C ALA A 909 -10.33 26.89 75.79
N ARG A 910 -9.73 27.48 74.74
CA ARG A 910 -9.91 27.00 73.35
C ARG A 910 -9.35 25.58 73.17
N PHE A 911 -8.22 25.28 73.78
CA PHE A 911 -7.58 23.97 73.69
C PHE A 911 -8.44 22.88 74.37
N GLN A 912 -8.99 23.17 75.55
CA GLN A 912 -9.90 22.25 76.26
C GLN A 912 -11.20 22.00 75.48
N ALA A 913 -11.72 23.01 74.78
CA ALA A 913 -12.87 22.83 73.90
C ALA A 913 -12.58 21.95 72.67
N ALA A 914 -11.33 21.92 72.20
CA ALA A 914 -10.93 21.09 71.06
C ALA A 914 -10.73 19.60 71.42
N TYR A 915 -10.67 19.27 72.71
CA TYR A 915 -10.52 17.92 73.23
C TYR A 915 -11.69 17.57 74.17
N PRO A 916 -12.88 17.30 73.61
CA PRO A 916 -14.04 16.94 74.41
C PRO A 916 -13.91 15.54 75.04
N ASP A 917 -14.60 15.33 76.15
CA ASP A 917 -14.76 14.02 76.79
C ASP A 917 -15.66 13.07 75.97
N GLU A 918 -15.86 11.83 76.45
CA GLU A 918 -16.72 10.83 75.80
C GLU A 918 -18.19 11.29 75.64
N LYS A 919 -18.61 12.34 76.35
CA LYS A 919 -19.95 12.93 76.28
C LYS A 919 -19.99 14.18 75.40
N GLY A 920 -18.89 14.53 74.73
CA GLY A 920 -18.79 15.69 73.84
C GLY A 920 -18.63 17.03 74.57
N GLN A 921 -18.35 17.03 75.88
CA GLN A 921 -18.19 18.25 76.68
C GLN A 921 -16.70 18.64 76.83
N PRO A 922 -16.36 19.93 76.89
CA PRO A 922 -14.99 20.38 77.15
C PRO A 922 -14.49 19.84 78.50
N GLN A 923 -13.37 19.14 78.49
CA GLN A 923 -12.80 18.58 79.72
C GLN A 923 -12.01 19.66 80.48
N VAL A 924 -12.36 19.90 81.74
CA VAL A 924 -11.70 20.90 82.57
C VAL A 924 -10.53 20.32 83.36
N LEU A 925 -9.31 20.84 83.16
CA LEU A 925 -8.15 20.42 83.94
C LEU A 925 -8.31 20.82 85.42
N SER A 926 -7.97 19.91 86.34
CA SER A 926 -7.91 20.21 87.77
C SER A 926 -6.78 21.21 88.08
N GLY A 927 -6.86 21.92 89.21
CA GLY A 927 -5.80 22.86 89.61
C GLY A 927 -4.42 22.20 89.82
N ALA A 928 -4.38 20.90 90.14
CA ALA A 928 -3.13 20.13 90.19
C ALA A 928 -2.55 19.91 88.77
N LEU A 929 -3.37 19.47 87.82
CA LEU A 929 -2.96 19.26 86.43
C LEU A 929 -2.59 20.57 85.73
N GLN A 930 -3.31 21.66 86.00
CA GLN A 930 -2.96 22.99 85.48
C GLN A 930 -1.55 23.40 85.91
N ARG A 931 -1.18 23.20 87.19
CA ARG A 931 0.18 23.47 87.68
C ARG A 931 1.24 22.63 86.96
N ILE A 932 0.98 21.34 86.75
CA ILE A 932 1.89 20.45 86.02
C ILE A 932 2.06 20.90 84.56
N CYS A 933 0.97 21.34 83.93
CA CYS A 933 0.97 21.75 82.51
C CYS A 933 1.64 23.10 82.24
N ARG A 934 1.82 23.96 83.25
CA ARG A 934 2.62 25.19 83.13
C ARG A 934 4.13 24.92 83.10
N GLY A 935 4.56 23.70 83.43
CA GLY A 935 5.98 23.41 83.66
C GLY A 935 6.51 24.22 84.85
N ARG A 936 7.79 24.57 84.83
CA ARG A 936 8.40 25.53 85.79
C ARG A 936 8.67 26.92 85.18
N GLY A 937 7.98 27.27 84.09
CA GLY A 937 8.10 28.58 83.45
C GLY A 937 7.57 29.72 84.33
N ALA A 938 8.30 30.84 84.38
CA ALA A 938 7.95 32.01 85.20
C ALA A 938 6.80 32.87 84.60
N ASP A 939 6.42 32.62 83.34
CA ASP A 939 5.48 33.43 82.54
C ASP A 939 4.01 33.00 82.69
N GLY A 940 3.73 31.91 83.41
CA GLY A 940 2.37 31.44 83.72
C GLY A 940 1.62 30.83 82.53
N THR A 941 2.28 30.61 81.39
CA THR A 941 1.71 29.98 80.20
C THR A 941 1.78 28.45 80.29
N TYR A 942 0.98 27.74 79.49
CA TYR A 942 0.91 26.27 79.50
C TYR A 942 1.59 25.65 78.28
N VAL A 943 2.26 24.52 78.49
CA VAL A 943 2.88 23.72 77.43
C VAL A 943 1.79 22.88 76.73
N PRO A 944 1.53 23.09 75.41
CA PRO A 944 0.44 22.41 74.71
C PRO A 944 0.48 20.88 74.80
N LEU A 945 1.67 20.28 74.70
CA LEU A 945 1.84 18.82 74.84
C LEU A 945 1.37 18.32 76.21
N LEU A 946 1.78 18.97 77.30
CA LEU A 946 1.41 18.55 78.66
C LEU A 946 -0.10 18.68 78.87
N VAL A 947 -0.70 19.77 78.40
CA VAL A 947 -2.16 19.96 78.41
C VAL A 947 -2.86 18.83 77.66
N ARG A 948 -2.40 18.49 76.46
CA ARG A 948 -2.96 17.38 75.67
C ARG A 948 -2.89 16.05 76.40
N LEU A 949 -1.73 15.73 76.96
CA LEU A 949 -1.52 14.49 77.70
C LEU A 949 -2.38 14.45 78.98
N ALA A 950 -2.49 15.57 79.69
CA ALA A 950 -3.30 15.69 80.90
C ALA A 950 -4.80 15.59 80.63
N LEU A 951 -5.29 16.12 79.50
CA LEU A 951 -6.69 15.92 79.11
C LEU A 951 -6.95 14.44 78.80
N ARG A 952 -6.11 13.81 77.97
CA ARG A 952 -6.34 12.43 77.52
C ARG A 952 -6.08 11.34 78.57
N PHE A 953 -5.06 11.53 79.39
CA PHE A 953 -4.55 10.50 80.30
C PHE A 953 -4.41 10.98 81.75
N GLY A 954 -4.82 12.22 82.04
CA GLY A 954 -4.86 12.73 83.40
C GLY A 954 -6.01 12.12 84.19
N GLY A 955 -5.79 11.94 85.49
CA GLY A 955 -6.76 11.35 86.41
C GLY A 955 -6.40 11.64 87.88
N GLY A 956 -7.17 11.08 88.81
CA GLY A 956 -6.86 11.16 90.23
C GLY A 956 -5.51 10.47 90.53
N GLY A 957 -4.58 11.19 91.15
CA GLY A 957 -3.24 10.68 91.49
C GLY A 957 -2.10 11.18 90.60
N VAL A 958 -2.37 11.95 89.54
CA VAL A 958 -1.31 12.60 88.74
C VAL A 958 -0.94 13.95 89.37
N ASP A 959 0.20 13.98 90.06
CA ASP A 959 0.72 15.14 90.80
C ASP A 959 2.05 15.70 90.25
N SER A 960 2.67 15.01 89.27
CA SER A 960 3.94 15.40 88.66
C SER A 960 3.98 15.08 87.16
N VAL A 961 4.91 15.72 86.44
CA VAL A 961 5.17 15.45 85.00
C VAL A 961 5.53 13.98 84.77
N ILE A 962 6.32 13.38 85.65
CA ILE A 962 6.76 11.97 85.57
C ILE A 962 5.57 11.03 85.68
N ASN A 963 4.67 11.29 86.65
CA ASN A 963 3.46 10.50 86.83
C ASN A 963 2.52 10.68 85.65
N LEU A 964 2.45 11.86 85.05
CA LEU A 964 1.72 12.06 83.80
C LEU A 964 2.28 11.19 82.67
N TYR A 965 3.60 11.20 82.41
CA TYR A 965 4.20 10.35 81.37
C TYR A 965 4.02 8.85 81.66
N ARG A 966 4.09 8.43 82.94
CA ARG A 966 3.79 7.05 83.36
C ARG A 966 2.34 6.67 83.05
N SER A 967 1.39 7.54 83.39
CA SER A 967 -0.03 7.35 83.08
C SER A 967 -0.30 7.34 81.58
N VAL A 968 0.43 8.13 80.78
CA VAL A 968 0.35 8.09 79.32
C VAL A 968 0.83 6.75 78.77
N PHE A 969 1.98 6.25 79.25
CA PHE A 969 2.52 4.96 78.80
C PHE A 969 1.54 3.81 79.09
N ALA A 970 1.02 3.74 80.32
CA ALA A 970 0.05 2.73 80.72
C ALA A 970 -1.31 2.90 80.02
N GLY A 971 -1.78 4.13 79.90
CA GLY A 971 -3.06 4.47 79.27
C GLY A 971 -3.10 4.13 77.77
N LEU A 972 -1.99 4.32 77.05
CA LEU A 972 -1.87 3.90 75.65
C LEU A 972 -1.87 2.36 75.50
N LEU A 973 -1.25 1.65 76.44
CA LEU A 973 -1.34 0.18 76.53
C LEU A 973 -2.74 -0.31 76.98
N LYS A 974 -3.63 0.60 77.39
CA LYS A 974 -4.96 0.31 78.00
C LYS A 974 -4.86 -0.61 79.21
N ARG A 975 -3.82 -0.41 80.03
CA ARG A 975 -3.53 -1.19 81.24
C ARG A 975 -3.33 -0.28 82.44
N ASP A 976 -3.36 -0.88 83.62
CA ASP A 976 -3.00 -0.19 84.86
C ASP A 976 -1.48 0.13 84.89
N PRO A 977 -1.06 1.31 85.38
CA PRO A 977 0.36 1.66 85.56
C PRO A 977 1.17 0.72 86.43
N ASP A 978 0.55 -0.01 87.35
CA ASP A 978 1.18 -0.96 88.28
C ASP A 978 1.06 -2.43 87.81
N ASP A 979 0.46 -2.68 86.65
CA ASP A 979 0.36 -4.03 86.07
C ASP A 979 1.74 -4.62 85.69
N ALA A 980 1.89 -5.94 85.89
CA ALA A 980 3.15 -6.64 85.64
C ALA A 980 3.54 -6.63 84.16
N ALA A 981 2.57 -6.75 83.24
CA ALA A 981 2.84 -6.72 81.80
C ALA A 981 3.10 -5.29 81.30
N THR A 982 2.50 -4.26 81.93
CA THR A 982 2.91 -2.86 81.74
C THR A 982 4.37 -2.67 82.15
N SER A 983 4.76 -3.21 83.31
CA SER A 983 6.12 -3.10 83.83
C SER A 983 7.16 -3.80 82.94
N GLU A 984 6.83 -4.97 82.39
CA GLU A 984 7.70 -5.67 81.41
C GLU A 984 7.88 -4.83 80.13
N MET A 985 6.78 -4.32 79.57
CA MET A 985 6.82 -3.52 78.35
C MET A 985 7.56 -2.19 78.55
N LEU A 986 7.44 -1.61 79.75
CA LEU A 986 8.15 -0.42 80.16
C LEU A 986 9.66 -0.66 80.25
N ALA A 987 10.10 -1.75 80.87
CA ALA A 987 11.52 -2.13 80.94
C ALA A 987 12.10 -2.41 79.54
N PHE A 988 11.32 -3.04 78.66
CA PHE A 988 11.69 -3.23 77.26
C PHE A 988 11.88 -1.88 76.54
N ALA A 989 10.92 -0.96 76.66
CA ALA A 989 11.00 0.37 76.04
C ALA A 989 12.16 1.21 76.61
N GLU A 990 12.45 1.11 77.92
CA GLU A 990 13.61 1.73 78.57
C GLU A 990 14.94 1.22 77.97
N THR A 991 15.05 -0.10 77.76
CA THR A 991 16.25 -0.72 77.16
C THR A 991 16.41 -0.29 75.71
N LEU A 992 15.31 -0.34 74.94
CA LEU A 992 15.27 0.13 73.55
C LEU A 992 15.72 1.59 73.41
N CYS A 993 15.35 2.46 74.35
CA CYS A 993 15.76 3.87 74.34
C CYS A 993 17.25 4.06 74.67
N LEU A 994 17.84 3.21 75.51
CA LEU A 994 19.27 3.23 75.77
C LEU A 994 20.06 2.80 74.52
N ASP A 995 19.64 1.71 73.89
CA ASP A 995 20.35 1.16 72.73
C ASP A 995 20.19 2.04 71.47
N SER A 996 19.09 2.77 71.34
CA SER A 996 18.85 3.69 70.21
C SER A 996 19.31 5.12 70.49
N TYR A 997 18.58 5.85 71.32
CA TYR A 997 18.74 7.28 71.48
C TYR A 997 19.93 7.65 72.36
N TRP A 998 20.20 6.92 73.45
CA TRP A 998 21.37 7.21 74.28
C TRP A 998 22.68 6.83 73.58
N GLU A 999 22.79 5.64 73.02
CA GLU A 999 24.03 5.16 72.42
C GLU A 999 24.28 5.72 71.02
N HIS A 1000 23.27 5.67 70.13
CA HIS A 1000 23.43 6.03 68.72
C HIS A 1000 22.85 7.41 68.36
N ARG A 1001 22.19 8.11 69.31
CA ARG A 1001 21.53 9.41 69.07
C ARG A 1001 20.43 9.34 68.02
N SER A 1002 19.89 8.14 67.80
CA SER A 1002 18.81 7.92 66.83
C SER A 1002 17.47 7.90 67.54
N ARG A 1003 16.56 8.77 67.09
CA ARG A 1003 15.13 8.72 67.46
C ARG A 1003 14.34 7.70 66.63
N LEU A 1004 14.96 7.18 65.56
CA LEU A 1004 14.42 6.13 64.71
C LEU A 1004 14.83 4.75 65.23
N ILE A 1005 13.86 3.85 65.27
CA ILE A 1005 14.01 2.45 65.68
C ILE A 1005 13.72 1.58 64.46
N VAL A 1006 14.63 0.67 64.14
CA VAL A 1006 14.42 -0.33 63.08
C VAL A 1006 13.32 -1.28 63.52
N PHE A 1007 12.25 -1.35 62.73
CA PHE A 1007 11.09 -2.19 63.01
C PHE A 1007 11.19 -3.52 62.27
N ARG A 1008 11.30 -3.42 60.95
CA ARG A 1008 11.36 -4.57 60.06
C ARG A 1008 12.67 -5.33 60.28
N ASP A 1009 12.58 -6.65 60.36
CA ASP A 1009 13.72 -7.56 60.59
C ASP A 1009 14.36 -7.40 61.99
N SER A 1010 13.67 -6.74 62.93
CA SER A 1010 14.12 -6.65 64.33
C SER A 1010 13.86 -7.97 65.07
N PRO A 1011 14.80 -8.45 65.90
CA PRO A 1011 14.57 -9.65 66.72
C PRO A 1011 13.41 -9.48 67.72
N ASP A 1012 13.06 -8.23 68.06
CA ASP A 1012 11.99 -7.87 68.99
C ASP A 1012 10.72 -7.37 68.29
N GLU A 1013 10.52 -7.69 66.99
CA GLU A 1013 9.40 -7.20 66.17
C GLU A 1013 8.03 -7.39 66.86
N HIS A 1014 7.79 -8.49 67.57
CA HIS A 1014 6.54 -8.71 68.31
C HIS A 1014 6.30 -7.67 69.42
N LYS A 1015 7.34 -7.32 70.20
CA LYS A 1015 7.22 -6.32 71.27
C LYS A 1015 7.10 -4.91 70.68
N LEU A 1016 7.82 -4.63 69.59
CA LEU A 1016 7.69 -3.38 68.83
C LEU A 1016 6.29 -3.23 68.22
N GLN A 1017 5.72 -4.30 67.65
CA GLN A 1017 4.35 -4.31 67.14
C GLN A 1017 3.34 -4.02 68.26
N GLY A 1018 3.55 -4.59 69.46
CA GLY A 1018 2.71 -4.27 70.63
C GLY A 1018 2.75 -2.78 71.02
N LEU A 1019 3.92 -2.14 70.96
CA LEU A 1019 4.05 -0.70 71.19
C LEU A 1019 3.45 0.14 70.04
N LEU A 1020 3.54 -0.34 68.80
CA LEU A 1020 2.97 0.29 67.62
C LEU A 1020 1.43 0.25 67.65
N ASP A 1021 0.85 -0.91 67.97
CA ASP A 1021 -0.60 -1.11 68.08
C ASP A 1021 -1.21 -0.29 69.22
N ALA A 1022 -0.44 -0.07 70.29
CA ALA A 1022 -0.82 0.78 71.41
C ALA A 1022 -0.75 2.29 71.09
N GLY A 1023 -0.14 2.69 69.96
CA GLY A 1023 0.10 4.09 69.63
C GLY A 1023 1.22 4.76 70.45
N LEU A 1024 2.09 3.95 71.07
CA LEU A 1024 3.33 4.42 71.70
C LEU A 1024 4.41 4.67 70.65
N LEU A 1025 4.51 3.77 69.68
CA LEU A 1025 5.30 3.94 68.46
C LEU A 1025 4.39 4.34 67.29
N VAL A 1026 4.96 5.06 66.33
CA VAL A 1026 4.33 5.45 65.07
C VAL A 1026 5.27 5.18 63.90
N PRO A 1027 4.76 4.86 62.71
CA PRO A 1027 5.60 4.72 61.51
C PRO A 1027 6.36 6.01 61.20
N ALA A 1028 7.65 5.88 60.86
CA ALA A 1028 8.49 7.01 60.47
C ALA A 1028 8.72 7.12 58.96
N ASP A 1029 8.31 6.11 58.18
CA ASP A 1029 8.52 6.07 56.73
C ASP A 1029 7.69 7.14 56.00
N ALA A 1030 8.24 7.74 54.93
CA ALA A 1030 7.51 8.70 54.10
C ALA A 1030 6.27 8.09 53.40
N ARG A 1031 6.32 6.78 53.11
CA ARG A 1031 5.22 5.98 52.55
C ARG A 1031 5.08 4.70 53.38
N PRO A 1032 4.42 4.73 54.54
CA PRO A 1032 4.31 3.54 55.38
C PRO A 1032 3.52 2.47 54.64
N GLY A 1033 4.16 1.31 54.43
CA GLY A 1033 3.50 0.09 53.98
C GLY A 1033 2.61 -0.50 55.09
N PRO A 1034 2.02 -1.69 54.86
CA PRO A 1034 1.29 -2.39 55.92
C PRO A 1034 2.19 -2.77 57.11
N VAL A 1035 3.50 -2.94 56.87
CA VAL A 1035 4.53 -3.12 57.90
C VAL A 1035 5.54 -1.99 57.73
N PRO A 1036 5.81 -1.17 58.76
CA PRO A 1036 6.78 -0.08 58.68
C PRO A 1036 8.21 -0.61 58.67
N THR A 1037 9.12 0.09 57.99
CA THR A 1037 10.56 -0.21 58.05
C THR A 1037 11.18 0.37 59.32
N HIS A 1038 10.82 1.62 59.63
CA HIS A 1038 11.25 2.33 60.82
C HIS A 1038 10.05 2.86 61.59
N VAL A 1039 10.19 2.85 62.91
CA VAL A 1039 9.23 3.43 63.85
C VAL A 1039 9.93 4.43 64.76
N ARG A 1040 9.14 5.31 65.37
CA ARG A 1040 9.60 6.27 66.39
C ARG A 1040 8.52 6.42 67.45
N PHE A 1041 8.85 6.97 68.61
CA PHE A 1041 7.83 7.29 69.60
C PHE A 1041 6.85 8.35 69.07
N PHE A 1042 5.58 8.29 69.49
CA PHE A 1042 4.54 9.25 69.06
C PHE A 1042 4.92 10.71 69.36
N HIS A 1043 5.75 10.92 70.38
CA HIS A 1043 6.39 12.18 70.68
C HIS A 1043 7.76 11.94 71.32
N ASP A 1044 8.73 12.72 70.86
CA ASP A 1044 10.13 12.73 71.28
C ASP A 1044 10.35 12.74 72.79
N SER A 1045 9.55 13.52 73.51
CA SER A 1045 9.61 13.59 74.98
C SER A 1045 9.31 12.27 75.68
N MET A 1046 8.55 11.36 75.06
CA MET A 1046 8.31 10.03 75.62
C MET A 1046 9.61 9.21 75.61
N GLN A 1047 10.36 9.26 74.50
CA GLN A 1047 11.67 8.64 74.41
C GLN A 1047 12.66 9.26 75.41
N SER A 1048 12.69 10.59 75.53
CA SER A 1048 13.52 11.30 76.51
C SER A 1048 13.18 10.91 77.95
N TYR A 1049 11.88 10.75 78.28
CA TYR A 1049 11.40 10.27 79.57
C TYR A 1049 11.86 8.83 79.86
N LEU A 1050 11.66 7.91 78.93
CA LEU A 1050 12.06 6.50 79.07
C LEU A 1050 13.59 6.36 79.20
N THR A 1051 14.34 7.16 78.44
CA THR A 1051 15.81 7.21 78.55
C THR A 1051 16.24 7.73 79.92
N ALA A 1052 15.66 8.82 80.40
CA ALA A 1052 15.97 9.37 81.72
C ALA A 1052 15.66 8.36 82.84
N ARG A 1053 14.56 7.60 82.73
CA ARG A 1053 14.24 6.50 83.66
C ARG A 1053 15.26 5.38 83.62
N ALA A 1054 15.64 4.93 82.43
CA ALA A 1054 16.63 3.88 82.26
C ALA A 1054 18.00 4.31 82.82
N LEU A 1055 18.40 5.56 82.61
CA LEU A 1055 19.61 6.14 83.21
C LEU A 1055 19.50 6.22 84.73
N PHE A 1056 18.36 6.63 85.28
CA PHE A 1056 18.16 6.62 86.72
C PHE A 1056 18.27 5.20 87.28
N ALA A 1057 17.60 4.22 86.68
CA ALA A 1057 17.69 2.82 87.10
C ALA A 1057 19.15 2.30 87.08
N ARG A 1058 19.95 2.69 86.08
CA ARG A 1058 21.36 2.30 85.96
C ARG A 1058 22.30 3.01 86.93
N TYR A 1059 22.03 4.27 87.28
CA TYR A 1059 22.95 5.13 88.06
C TYR A 1059 22.47 5.48 89.48
N ALA A 1060 21.23 5.16 89.86
CA ALA A 1060 20.67 5.54 91.16
C ALA A 1060 21.51 5.03 92.36
N SER A 1061 22.03 3.81 92.27
CA SER A 1061 22.87 3.18 93.29
C SER A 1061 24.36 3.53 93.17
N GLN A 1062 24.78 4.21 92.10
CA GLN A 1062 26.18 4.58 91.90
C GLN A 1062 26.56 5.82 92.70
N ALA A 1063 27.84 5.92 93.09
CA ALA A 1063 28.34 7.05 93.86
C ALA A 1063 28.33 8.38 93.08
N ARG A 1064 28.43 8.33 91.75
CA ARG A 1064 28.53 9.51 90.85
C ARG A 1064 27.47 9.45 89.76
N TRP A 1065 26.96 10.62 89.34
CA TRP A 1065 25.97 10.75 88.28
C TRP A 1065 26.53 11.45 87.03
N ASP A 1066 27.70 10.99 86.56
CA ASP A 1066 28.42 11.62 85.43
C ASP A 1066 27.62 11.55 84.10
N CYS A 1067 26.61 10.67 84.00
CA CYS A 1067 25.67 10.62 82.86
C CYS A 1067 24.90 11.95 82.66
N LEU A 1068 24.68 12.72 83.72
CA LEU A 1068 24.04 14.04 83.65
C LEU A 1068 24.85 15.03 82.81
N TRP A 1069 26.18 14.92 82.83
CA TRP A 1069 27.04 15.80 82.03
C TRP A 1069 26.88 15.51 80.54
N ARG A 1070 26.96 14.23 80.16
CA ARG A 1070 26.71 13.79 78.77
C ARG A 1070 25.32 14.20 78.30
N ALA A 1071 24.28 13.94 79.11
CA ALA A 1071 22.91 14.32 78.78
C ALA A 1071 22.77 15.83 78.51
N ALA A 1072 23.44 16.69 79.27
CA ALA A 1072 23.36 18.14 79.10
C ALA A 1072 24.28 18.69 78.00
N ALA A 1073 25.45 18.10 77.79
CA ALA A 1073 26.55 18.70 77.04
C ALA A 1073 26.74 18.14 75.63
N GLU A 1074 26.43 16.85 75.41
CA GLU A 1074 26.70 16.22 74.12
C GLU A 1074 25.88 16.90 73.02
N PRO A 1075 26.48 17.35 71.90
CA PRO A 1075 25.78 18.09 70.85
C PRO A 1075 24.52 17.42 70.30
N GLY A 1076 24.49 16.08 70.28
CA GLY A 1076 23.31 15.30 69.88
C GLY A 1076 22.10 15.53 70.80
N PHE A 1077 22.32 15.73 72.10
CA PHE A 1077 21.26 16.01 73.08
C PHE A 1077 21.08 17.51 73.32
N ALA A 1078 22.17 18.27 73.41
CA ALA A 1078 22.16 19.71 73.70
C ALA A 1078 21.35 20.53 72.69
N ARG A 1079 21.31 20.09 71.43
CA ARG A 1079 20.50 20.71 70.35
C ARG A 1079 19.01 20.43 70.50
N GLU A 1080 18.64 19.39 71.24
CA GLU A 1080 17.26 18.98 71.43
C GLU A 1080 16.63 19.71 72.60
N GLN A 1081 16.38 21.00 72.46
CA GLN A 1081 15.81 21.83 73.52
C GLN A 1081 14.34 21.50 73.79
N SER A 1082 13.92 21.69 75.04
CA SER A 1082 12.54 21.57 75.50
C SER A 1082 12.21 22.68 76.50
N ASP A 1083 10.93 22.97 76.67
CA ASP A 1083 10.41 23.98 77.60
C ASP A 1083 9.74 23.36 78.83
N LEU A 1084 10.04 22.11 79.15
CA LEU A 1084 9.36 21.39 80.23
C LEU A 1084 9.76 21.95 81.60
N VAL A 1085 11.07 22.09 81.85
CA VAL A 1085 11.60 22.65 83.10
C VAL A 1085 11.96 24.11 82.91
N THR A 1086 12.80 24.41 81.91
CA THR A 1086 13.27 25.77 81.64
C THR A 1086 13.41 25.99 80.15
N GLU A 1087 13.58 27.23 79.71
CA GLU A 1087 13.88 27.56 78.31
C GLU A 1087 15.30 27.15 77.88
N ALA A 1088 16.11 26.55 78.77
CA ALA A 1088 17.49 26.18 78.50
C ALA A 1088 17.80 24.70 78.80
N GLY A 1089 18.75 24.16 78.05
CA GLY A 1089 19.24 22.78 78.19
C GLY A 1089 18.52 21.77 77.30
N SER A 1090 19.16 20.62 77.11
CA SER A 1090 18.59 19.49 76.38
C SER A 1090 17.34 18.95 77.07
N GLU A 1091 16.40 18.45 76.28
CA GLU A 1091 15.20 17.74 76.71
C GLU A 1091 15.53 16.53 77.58
N LEU A 1092 16.57 15.76 77.23
CA LEU A 1092 17.00 14.61 78.01
C LEU A 1092 17.49 15.01 79.40
N PHE A 1093 18.34 16.04 79.51
CA PHE A 1093 18.77 16.56 80.82
C PHE A 1093 17.61 17.10 81.66
N GLN A 1094 16.66 17.81 81.04
CA GLN A 1094 15.45 18.27 81.73
C GLN A 1094 14.61 17.09 82.25
N MET A 1095 14.46 16.03 81.46
CA MET A 1095 13.79 14.80 81.91
C MET A 1095 14.57 14.09 83.02
N CYS A 1096 15.90 14.06 82.95
CA CYS A 1096 16.74 13.51 84.03
C CYS A 1096 16.53 14.29 85.32
N ALA A 1097 16.48 15.63 85.28
CA ALA A 1097 16.21 16.43 86.48
C ALA A 1097 14.82 16.18 87.09
N TYR A 1098 13.80 15.88 86.26
CA TYR A 1098 12.53 15.41 86.77
C TYR A 1098 12.68 14.02 87.42
N VAL A 1099 13.16 13.02 86.68
CA VAL A 1099 13.20 11.61 87.09
C VAL A 1099 14.09 11.38 88.32
N PHE A 1100 15.28 11.99 88.36
CA PHE A 1100 16.23 11.86 89.46
C PHE A 1100 15.77 12.61 90.72
N GLY A 1101 14.83 13.55 90.56
CA GLY A 1101 14.31 14.39 91.62
C GLY A 1101 15.21 15.60 91.89
N TYR A 1102 14.58 16.74 92.16
CA TYR A 1102 15.27 17.99 92.46
C TYR A 1102 15.66 18.08 93.95
N ASP A 1103 16.46 17.13 94.42
CA ASP A 1103 16.84 16.96 95.82
C ASP A 1103 18.27 17.44 96.12
N ALA A 1104 18.71 17.28 97.38
CA ALA A 1104 20.05 17.68 97.79
C ALA A 1104 21.16 16.92 97.03
N ARG A 1105 20.90 15.68 96.59
CA ARG A 1105 21.87 14.85 95.88
C ARG A 1105 22.08 15.36 94.46
N LEU A 1106 21.01 15.64 93.71
CA LEU A 1106 21.13 16.21 92.38
C LEU A 1106 21.89 17.55 92.42
N LYS A 1107 21.55 18.43 93.35
CA LYS A 1107 22.24 19.74 93.52
C LYS A 1107 23.74 19.57 93.78
N ALA A 1108 24.11 18.65 94.67
CA ALA A 1108 25.50 18.37 95.00
C ALA A 1108 26.27 17.86 93.77
N GLU A 1109 25.69 16.96 92.98
CA GLU A 1109 26.32 16.45 91.75
C GLU A 1109 26.46 17.54 90.67
N LEU A 1110 25.43 18.37 90.46
CA LEU A 1110 25.51 19.49 89.50
C LEU A 1110 26.59 20.49 89.90
N ALA A 1111 26.67 20.86 91.19
CA ALA A 1111 27.69 21.75 91.71
C ALA A 1111 29.09 21.14 91.56
N ARG A 1112 29.27 19.87 91.94
CA ARG A 1112 30.53 19.14 91.81
C ARG A 1112 31.06 19.15 90.38
N HIS A 1113 30.21 18.83 89.39
CA HIS A 1113 30.66 18.85 88.00
C HIS A 1113 31.04 20.25 87.52
N LEU A 1114 30.30 21.30 87.91
CA LEU A 1114 30.63 22.67 87.54
C LEU A 1114 31.93 23.15 88.20
N GLU A 1115 32.21 22.72 89.44
CA GLU A 1115 33.48 22.98 90.11
C GLU A 1115 34.63 22.29 89.40
N LEU A 1116 34.51 20.99 89.08
CA LEU A 1116 35.50 20.25 88.28
C LEU A 1116 35.72 20.89 86.90
N CYS A 1117 34.63 21.33 86.25
CA CYS A 1117 34.69 22.05 84.98
C CYS A 1117 35.46 23.36 85.12
N ALA A 1118 35.23 24.09 86.22
CA ALA A 1118 35.91 25.35 86.50
C ALA A 1118 37.41 25.17 86.71
N GLU A 1119 37.85 24.05 87.30
CA GLU A 1119 39.29 23.75 87.45
C GLU A 1119 39.94 23.38 86.11
N ALA A 1120 39.25 22.56 85.31
CA ALA A 1120 39.82 21.99 84.08
C ALA A 1120 39.75 22.90 82.85
N ASN A 1121 38.88 23.92 82.84
CA ASN A 1121 38.58 24.73 81.65
C ASN A 1121 38.72 26.25 81.86
N ASP A 1122 39.58 26.69 82.79
CA ASP A 1122 39.83 28.12 83.07
C ASP A 1122 40.27 28.90 81.81
N GLU A 1123 41.06 28.26 80.94
CA GLU A 1123 41.53 28.87 79.68
C GLU A 1123 40.52 28.77 78.52
N ARG A 1124 39.53 27.87 78.60
CA ARG A 1124 38.54 27.63 77.54
C ARG A 1124 37.27 28.46 77.70
N LEU A 1125 36.93 28.83 78.93
CA LEU A 1125 35.74 29.62 79.23
C LEU A 1125 36.06 31.11 79.27
N THR A 1126 35.18 31.94 78.70
CA THR A 1126 35.28 33.40 78.87
C THR A 1126 34.38 33.88 80.01
N LYS A 1127 34.71 35.04 80.60
CA LYS A 1127 33.86 35.65 81.63
C LYS A 1127 32.48 36.02 81.10
N GLU A 1128 32.40 36.49 79.85
CA GLU A 1128 31.12 36.85 79.22
C GLU A 1128 30.24 35.62 79.02
N ASP A 1129 30.84 34.49 78.66
CA ASP A 1129 30.14 33.23 78.49
C ASP A 1129 29.49 32.73 79.79
N ILE A 1130 30.23 32.84 80.90
CA ILE A 1130 29.73 32.47 82.22
C ILE A 1130 28.61 33.44 82.65
N LEU A 1131 28.80 34.76 82.48
CA LEU A 1131 27.78 35.74 82.82
C LEU A 1131 26.51 35.59 81.96
N ALA A 1132 26.65 35.22 80.68
CA ALA A 1132 25.52 34.92 79.80
C ALA A 1132 24.77 33.65 80.24
N ALA A 1133 25.49 32.66 80.78
CA ALA A 1133 24.90 31.42 81.27
C ALA A 1133 24.01 31.63 82.52
N VAL A 1134 24.35 32.60 83.37
CA VAL A 1134 23.61 32.91 84.60
C VAL A 1134 22.23 33.56 84.32
N PRO A 1135 21.19 33.29 85.15
CA PRO A 1135 19.91 34.02 85.12
C PRO A 1135 20.07 35.54 85.23
N VAL A 1136 19.23 36.31 84.52
CA VAL A 1136 19.39 37.77 84.36
C VAL A 1136 19.45 38.50 85.70
N GLU A 1137 18.66 38.04 86.66
CA GLU A 1137 18.49 38.59 88.00
C GLU A 1137 19.80 38.53 88.81
N LEU A 1138 20.63 37.52 88.55
CA LEU A 1138 21.89 37.28 89.25
C LEU A 1138 23.11 37.84 88.51
N ARG A 1139 22.96 38.24 87.24
CA ARG A 1139 24.08 38.69 86.39
C ARG A 1139 24.80 39.91 86.95
N GLU A 1140 24.07 40.93 87.40
CA GLU A 1140 24.68 42.16 87.91
C GLU A 1140 25.46 41.94 89.22
N MET A 1141 24.99 41.02 90.06
CA MET A 1141 25.70 40.60 91.27
C MET A 1141 27.03 39.93 90.92
N LEU A 1142 27.01 38.93 90.03
CA LEU A 1142 28.21 38.21 89.60
C LEU A 1142 29.13 39.06 88.73
N ARG A 1143 28.62 40.03 87.97
CA ARG A 1143 29.43 40.98 87.19
C ARG A 1143 30.24 41.91 88.09
N ARG A 1144 29.77 42.23 89.32
CA ARG A 1144 30.55 42.97 90.32
C ARG A 1144 31.65 42.10 90.94
N SER A 1145 31.34 40.87 91.32
CA SER A 1145 32.31 39.91 91.86
C SER A 1145 33.35 39.46 90.82
N GLY A 1146 32.96 39.35 89.54
CA GLY A 1146 33.80 38.84 88.45
C GLY A 1146 34.83 39.81 87.86
N ARG A 1147 34.84 41.08 88.31
CA ARG A 1147 35.86 42.05 87.88
C ARG A 1147 37.27 41.64 88.35
N SER A 1148 37.38 40.97 89.50
CA SER A 1148 38.65 40.55 90.11
C SER A 1148 38.98 39.06 89.96
N LEU A 1149 38.04 38.22 89.50
CA LEU A 1149 38.21 36.76 89.40
C LEU A 1149 38.60 36.31 87.99
N GLY A 1150 39.37 35.23 87.82
CA GLY A 1150 39.53 34.54 86.54
C GLY A 1150 38.26 33.79 86.11
N PRO A 1151 38.14 33.29 84.86
CA PRO A 1151 36.93 32.58 84.38
C PRO A 1151 36.49 31.39 85.25
N GLY A 1152 37.39 30.48 85.61
CA GLY A 1152 37.14 29.33 86.47
C GLY A 1152 36.76 29.75 87.90
N ALA A 1153 37.46 30.73 88.47
CA ALA A 1153 37.07 31.29 89.78
C ALA A 1153 35.69 31.97 89.75
N LEU A 1154 35.34 32.63 88.62
CA LEU A 1154 34.02 33.19 88.39
C LEU A 1154 32.96 32.09 88.23
N LEU A 1155 33.26 30.97 87.57
CA LEU A 1155 32.34 29.84 87.46
C LEU A 1155 32.09 29.21 88.83
N ARG A 1156 33.10 29.02 89.69
CA ARG A 1156 32.90 28.53 91.07
C ARG A 1156 32.00 29.45 91.88
N GLU A 1157 32.23 30.77 91.79
CA GLU A 1157 31.37 31.73 92.48
C GLU A 1157 29.95 31.75 91.91
N ALA A 1158 29.80 31.62 90.59
CA ALA A 1158 28.50 31.48 89.95
C ALA A 1158 27.78 30.19 90.40
N THR A 1159 28.49 29.07 90.51
CA THR A 1159 27.95 27.80 91.04
C THR A 1159 27.44 27.98 92.46
N ARG A 1160 28.22 28.61 93.35
CA ARG A 1160 27.82 28.89 94.73
C ARG A 1160 26.58 29.77 94.81
N VAL A 1161 26.59 30.92 94.13
CA VAL A 1161 25.47 31.89 94.13
C VAL A 1161 24.21 31.26 93.54
N CYS A 1162 24.33 30.52 92.44
CA CYS A 1162 23.20 29.84 91.82
C CYS A 1162 22.66 28.67 92.66
N ALA A 1163 23.50 27.97 93.42
CA ALA A 1163 23.08 26.90 94.34
C ALA A 1163 22.30 27.44 95.55
N GLU A 1164 22.67 28.64 96.04
CA GLU A 1164 22.01 29.33 97.15
C GLU A 1164 20.73 30.07 96.72
N HIS A 1165 20.53 30.30 95.41
CA HIS A 1165 19.41 31.08 94.90
C HIS A 1165 18.17 30.24 94.56
N GLY A 1166 17.04 30.60 95.18
CA GLY A 1166 15.75 29.94 94.97
C GLY A 1166 15.77 28.47 95.40
N GLU A 1167 14.94 27.65 94.76
CA GLU A 1167 14.95 26.21 95.04
C GLU A 1167 16.13 25.48 94.40
N GLY A 1168 17.04 26.16 93.67
CA GLY A 1168 18.20 25.62 92.95
C GLY A 1168 18.10 25.75 91.41
N GLU A 1169 16.98 26.21 90.87
CA GLU A 1169 16.73 26.35 89.43
C GLU A 1169 17.82 27.16 88.69
N ALA A 1170 18.40 28.16 89.37
CA ALA A 1170 19.53 28.91 88.85
C ALA A 1170 20.78 28.04 88.62
N LEU A 1171 21.05 27.07 89.50
CA LEU A 1171 22.16 26.11 89.36
C LEU A 1171 21.92 25.17 88.18
N PHE A 1172 20.69 24.71 88.00
CA PHE A 1172 20.31 23.89 86.85
C PHE A 1172 20.50 24.65 85.53
N LEU A 1173 20.06 25.91 85.46
CA LEU A 1173 20.22 26.78 84.29
C LEU A 1173 21.69 27.05 83.96
N LEU A 1174 22.49 27.36 84.99
CA LEU A 1174 23.93 27.54 84.82
C LEU A 1174 24.56 26.27 84.26
N TYR A 1175 24.25 25.11 84.84
CA TYR A 1175 24.75 23.82 84.38
C TYR A 1175 24.39 23.55 82.91
N ALA A 1176 23.11 23.65 82.57
CA ALA A 1176 22.60 23.40 81.23
C ALA A 1176 23.23 24.30 80.15
N ARG A 1177 23.67 25.52 80.50
CA ARG A 1177 24.24 26.50 79.57
C ARG A 1177 25.76 26.43 79.49
N ILE A 1178 26.43 25.97 80.55
CA ILE A 1178 27.89 25.79 80.59
C ILE A 1178 28.30 24.48 79.95
N ALA A 1179 27.63 23.37 80.28
CA ALA A 1179 28.07 22.03 79.87
C ALA A 1179 28.28 21.88 78.34
N PRO A 1180 27.39 22.39 77.45
CA PRO A 1180 27.62 22.34 75.99
C PRO A 1180 28.84 23.13 75.50
N ARG A 1181 29.25 24.19 76.22
CA ARG A 1181 30.34 25.10 75.80
C ARG A 1181 31.72 24.49 75.98
N VAL A 1182 31.83 23.49 76.86
CA VAL A 1182 33.09 22.82 77.20
C VAL A 1182 33.15 21.38 76.70
N TRP A 1183 32.13 20.90 76.00
CA TRP A 1183 32.16 19.59 75.34
C TRP A 1183 33.33 19.49 74.34
N PRO A 1184 34.06 18.36 74.22
CA PRO A 1184 33.81 17.03 74.79
C PRO A 1184 34.45 16.75 76.16
N TRP A 1185 34.75 17.79 76.96
CA TRP A 1185 35.25 17.56 78.32
C TRP A 1185 34.24 16.76 79.17
N LYS A 1186 34.75 15.78 79.94
CA LYS A 1186 33.99 14.92 80.85
C LYS A 1186 34.60 15.02 82.27
N PRO A 1187 33.78 15.00 83.34
CA PRO A 1187 34.27 14.97 84.71
C PRO A 1187 34.93 13.60 85.04
N ASP A 1188 36.26 13.51 84.90
CA ASP A 1188 37.16 12.36 85.12
C ASP A 1188 36.80 11.04 84.42
N GLY A 1189 37.72 10.55 83.57
CA GLY A 1189 37.57 9.30 82.83
C GLY A 1189 37.53 8.07 83.73
N ALA A 1190 36.37 7.43 83.82
CA ALA A 1190 36.35 5.97 83.84
C ALA A 1190 36.86 5.50 82.47
N GLU A 1191 37.82 4.57 82.45
CA GLU A 1191 38.34 3.96 81.22
C GLU A 1191 37.18 3.50 80.33
N ASP A 1192 36.95 4.22 79.23
CA ASP A 1192 36.03 3.79 78.19
C ASP A 1192 36.67 2.53 77.54
N ALA A 1193 36.04 1.37 77.75
CA ALA A 1193 36.31 0.17 76.96
C ALA A 1193 36.27 0.55 75.46
N PRO A 1194 37.15 -0.02 74.62
CA PRO A 1194 37.36 0.45 73.26
C PRO A 1194 36.04 0.46 72.48
N SER A 1195 35.65 1.66 72.03
CA SER A 1195 34.51 1.86 71.15
C SER A 1195 34.74 1.09 69.85
N ARG A 1196 33.98 0.02 69.63
CA ARG A 1196 33.82 -0.55 68.29
C ARG A 1196 33.03 0.43 67.43
N THR A 1197 33.72 1.33 66.75
CA THR A 1197 33.16 2.11 65.63
C THR A 1197 34.19 2.20 64.51
N ASP A 1198 34.36 1.09 63.80
CA ASP A 1198 34.76 1.05 62.39
C ASP A 1198 33.83 0.02 61.72
N ALA A 1199 32.57 0.42 61.53
CA ALA A 1199 31.61 -0.15 60.58
C ALA A 1199 30.23 0.51 60.77
N ALA A 1200 29.97 1.58 60.02
CA ALA A 1200 28.68 1.93 59.41
C ALA A 1200 28.82 3.29 58.70
#